data_AF-A0A6P0YFR4-F1
#
_entry.id   AF-A0A6P0YFR4-F1
#
_cell.length_a   1.000
_cell.length_b   1.000
_cell.length_c   1.000
_cell.angle_alpha   90.00
_cell.angle_beta   90.00
_cell.angle_gamma   90.00
#
_symmetry.space_group_name_H-M   'P 1'
#
loop_
_entity.id
_entity.type
_entity.pdbx_description
1 polymer ?
#
loop_
_entity_poly.entity_id
_entity_poly.type
_entity_poly.pdbx_seq_one_letter_code
_entity_poly.pdbx_strand_id
1 'polypeptide(L)'
;MLDRPPATNPDNIVDDVEQYLGDRILVGNNLPLKRYDKSQDPPQFVGEDTTQQVDGATTWDDDDTPRTRTTQIQELADLGNPDRNGFWELAAAQEPESAVDGYGGLRVITGAGVYERQNSFLPPPNIIENGEVKKYDDPATTVIEEFKIVWPDTMPMSPIENVPGSDPPEAVVGSMVYDNVDQTWRNLFNPDTETTTVTDPPTIDPNTPKYAKGDLRMRATAVYHYAESSYEKGTTPTQTPIACVSSYYDPTSEETAENFDATTAPNGKSNNGIVYGPPTYTVPGKSTEDSTSKLLGGTSPSILENQANLVFPNGRFVNGPLRTALLKDADDRNLVDQAAIHSTACALGILGTPGFSTVTSNVIPDGAIKEVAFLDGRQIKAIDADDPATPNDETFTLSSNPNTTPANLTGNYDLSLEERQPLEVRVTQLDLNVLRNTTIAFGTTNVGPKPEYLLPNSGIIYASRDDALPDRSDRTEFSADGIDEDTSKLLSPTDWRLDPTRRPNGIMLVNGEKLSRNDNNNVIGETDNEKIESIVKEKGLILVTNLPAYIQGDFNLHDHGEFQGAKNIDWDFNAYYNPNKKLDTSFACRIGDPRISGFCPEGDNWRAATVLSDSISLLSGNFRPGFRNEGDFDLRNNVGNIVTEGYDLSGDGNINNDVNENNTLDADDEFEFTEQDLLTDLDKNGTLEDTVSLTFYEEEVTTKLARLLNGFYANNFVTNGLSSNVVINSNPALEDNDYRNNEDNAVDSSYFNNFTTPVQRRGEFTEYLTEICLKLPVSACQPSDWVVLLDNNGDGTLTPGEIISANTLSTSTSITINDLWSGTTAEPPRQEYQRFPRRVAFLRYLDQLTPNVPKEGWNKGAAANVLVLQNDNETWRPVPIGVASKTGGNLKLSYYPYSATLKIDDTSYSPYDTANPPVEKNALWFHTTNGGKLDSGYNFPLYFEENLTQNTVKQPLLMPVLQIHATRNQAAATGNAFPTNNQKVDQTRWLPQAADTTFNLILATGDVPSRILTDTEGETNGGLPNLPRFLENWKDRTATISGSFIQLRRSEYGTAPYQQVLPFTTPNLFNSDDPDALNTYNSTETNGQVPFFMPPTRQWNFDVGLLSQSPDLFALKLTGPPSESKPDEYYREVSRDDEWVETLLCSLTEDDSKAVNDNLRPDNCIDN
;
A
#
# COMPACT_ATOMS: atom_id res chain seq x y z
N MET A 1 36.66 27.83 -37.46
CA MET A 1 37.29 27.07 -38.57
C MET A 1 37.23 25.54 -38.33
N LEU A 2 36.20 25.06 -37.62
CA LEU A 2 35.92 23.62 -37.43
C LEU A 2 34.39 23.36 -37.52
N ASP A 3 33.66 24.23 -38.23
CA ASP A 3 32.19 24.23 -38.22
C ASP A 3 31.56 23.27 -39.26
N ARG A 4 32.39 22.63 -40.09
CA ARG A 4 31.97 21.64 -41.10
C ARG A 4 33.13 20.69 -41.41
N PRO A 5 33.17 19.50 -40.80
CA PRO A 5 34.08 18.46 -41.28
C PRO A 5 33.69 18.12 -42.73
N PRO A 6 34.67 18.09 -43.66
CA PRO A 6 34.40 17.70 -45.04
C PRO A 6 33.76 16.31 -45.07
N ALA A 7 32.82 16.07 -45.97
CA ALA A 7 32.10 14.81 -46.06
C ALA A 7 31.72 14.47 -47.51
N THR A 8 31.79 13.18 -47.83
CA THR A 8 31.35 12.56 -49.06
C THR A 8 29.83 12.37 -49.02
N ASN A 9 29.16 12.58 -50.15
CA ASN A 9 27.75 12.23 -50.31
C ASN A 9 27.56 10.73 -50.05
N PRO A 10 26.66 10.32 -49.12
CA PRO A 10 26.42 8.93 -48.79
C PRO A 10 26.12 8.03 -49.99
N ASP A 11 25.44 8.56 -51.02
CA ASP A 11 25.10 7.81 -52.24
C ASP A 11 26.32 7.43 -53.09
N ASN A 12 27.46 8.10 -52.88
CA ASN A 12 28.70 7.92 -53.62
C ASN A 12 29.75 7.09 -52.86
N ILE A 13 29.47 6.67 -51.62
CA ILE A 13 30.37 5.83 -50.83
C ILE A 13 30.29 4.39 -51.36
N VAL A 14 31.28 4.00 -52.15
CA VAL A 14 31.43 2.63 -52.68
C VAL A 14 32.77 2.08 -52.16
N ASP A 15 32.75 0.93 -51.49
CA ASP A 15 33.91 0.15 -51.01
C ASP A 15 34.61 0.57 -49.69
N ASP A 16 33.89 0.97 -48.63
CA ASP A 16 34.44 1.09 -47.24
C ASP A 16 35.66 2.05 -47.05
N VAL A 17 35.92 2.98 -47.96
CA VAL A 17 37.01 3.96 -47.82
C VAL A 17 36.48 5.34 -47.43
N GLU A 18 36.54 5.66 -46.13
CA GLU A 18 36.30 6.99 -45.58
C GLU A 18 37.43 7.96 -46.02
N GLN A 19 37.10 8.98 -46.83
CA GLN A 19 38.06 9.96 -47.34
C GLN A 19 38.17 11.20 -46.46
N TYR A 20 37.09 11.54 -45.74
CA TYR A 20 37.01 12.73 -44.92
C TYR A 20 36.50 12.42 -43.51
N LEU A 21 36.84 13.30 -42.55
CA LEU A 21 36.42 13.15 -41.16
C LEU A 21 34.89 13.15 -41.01
N GLY A 22 34.18 13.89 -41.88
CA GLY A 22 32.72 13.96 -41.89
C GLY A 22 32.04 12.73 -42.47
N ASP A 23 32.77 11.81 -43.10
CA ASP A 23 32.24 10.50 -43.53
C ASP A 23 31.91 9.61 -42.32
N ARG A 24 32.47 9.95 -41.14
CA ARG A 24 32.24 9.30 -39.84
C ARG A 24 31.15 9.99 -39.01
N ILE A 25 30.44 10.96 -39.58
CA ILE A 25 29.52 11.83 -38.84
C ILE A 25 28.14 11.78 -39.48
N LEU A 26 27.18 11.19 -38.76
CA LEU A 26 25.77 11.27 -39.11
C LEU A 26 25.19 12.61 -38.65
N VAL A 27 24.59 13.34 -39.58
CA VAL A 27 24.00 14.65 -39.32
C VAL A 27 22.49 14.53 -39.42
N GLY A 28 21.81 14.53 -38.28
CA GLY A 28 20.35 14.69 -38.21
C GLY A 28 19.81 15.07 -36.84
N ASN A 29 20.70 15.41 -35.90
CA ASN A 29 20.34 15.96 -34.59
C ASN A 29 19.46 17.22 -34.77
N ASN A 30 18.42 17.33 -33.95
CA ASN A 30 17.36 18.37 -33.95
C ASN A 30 16.30 18.29 -35.06
N LEU A 31 16.27 17.25 -35.89
CA LEU A 31 15.05 16.93 -36.65
C LEU A 31 14.07 16.16 -35.76
N PRO A 32 12.77 16.53 -35.69
CA PRO A 32 11.77 15.76 -34.96
C PRO A 32 11.56 14.38 -35.63
N LEU A 33 11.03 13.40 -34.87
CA LEU A 33 10.66 12.07 -35.39
C LEU A 33 9.80 12.19 -36.66
N LYS A 34 8.88 13.15 -36.66
CA LYS A 34 8.12 13.56 -37.84
C LYS A 34 8.17 15.08 -37.97
N ARG A 35 8.49 15.59 -39.15
CA ARG A 35 8.38 17.02 -39.50
C ARG A 35 7.23 17.24 -40.44
N TYR A 36 6.50 18.34 -40.28
CA TYR A 36 5.43 18.67 -41.22
C TYR A 36 6.02 19.23 -42.51
N ASP A 37 5.77 18.58 -43.65
CA ASP A 37 6.29 19.00 -44.95
C ASP A 37 5.16 19.52 -45.85
N LYS A 38 5.12 20.85 -45.98
CA LYS A 38 4.13 21.57 -46.81
C LYS A 38 4.32 21.34 -48.30
N SER A 39 5.45 20.78 -48.74
CA SER A 39 5.73 20.48 -50.16
C SER A 39 5.14 19.15 -50.61
N GLN A 40 4.68 18.30 -49.69
CA GLN A 40 3.97 17.06 -49.99
C GLN A 40 2.52 17.34 -50.41
N ASP A 41 1.92 16.47 -51.22
CA ASP A 41 0.52 16.56 -51.66
C ASP A 41 -0.25 15.26 -51.35
N PRO A 42 -1.12 15.25 -50.31
CA PRO A 42 -1.42 16.36 -49.40
C PRO A 42 -0.25 16.66 -48.45
N PRO A 43 -0.16 17.89 -47.91
CA PRO A 43 0.78 18.23 -46.85
C PRO A 43 0.68 17.23 -45.70
N GLN A 44 1.78 16.60 -45.33
CA GLN A 44 1.81 15.51 -44.37
C GLN A 44 3.07 15.54 -43.51
N PHE A 45 3.01 14.84 -42.39
CA PHE A 45 4.16 14.58 -41.54
C PHE A 45 5.09 13.56 -42.20
N VAL A 46 6.35 13.91 -42.39
CA VAL A 46 7.40 13.09 -43.00
C VAL A 46 8.46 12.71 -41.96
N GLY A 47 8.99 11.49 -42.04
CA GLY A 47 9.94 10.92 -41.07
C GLY A 47 11.32 10.64 -41.67
N GLU A 48 11.94 9.53 -41.24
CA GLU A 48 13.31 9.13 -41.59
C GLU A 48 13.58 9.00 -43.09
N ASP A 49 12.56 8.60 -43.87
CA ASP A 49 12.67 8.42 -45.34
C ASP A 49 12.79 9.74 -46.13
N THR A 50 12.62 10.90 -45.48
CA THR A 50 12.56 12.20 -46.17
C THR A 50 13.71 13.11 -45.77
N THR A 51 14.63 13.30 -46.71
CA THR A 51 15.78 14.21 -46.55
C THR A 51 15.37 15.68 -46.44
N GLN A 52 16.09 16.46 -45.65
CA GLN A 52 16.00 17.92 -45.55
C GLN A 52 17.37 18.52 -45.89
N GLN A 53 17.42 19.61 -46.65
CA GLN A 53 18.68 20.35 -46.82
C GLN A 53 19.10 21.00 -45.50
N VAL A 54 20.40 21.03 -45.21
CA VAL A 54 20.91 21.54 -43.93
C VAL A 54 20.67 23.06 -43.79
N ASP A 55 20.96 23.84 -44.83
CA ASP A 55 20.83 25.31 -44.83
C ASP A 55 20.61 25.90 -46.25
N GLY A 56 20.34 25.05 -47.24
CA GLY A 56 20.15 25.44 -48.65
C GLY A 56 21.38 25.96 -49.41
N ALA A 57 22.55 26.07 -48.76
CA ALA A 57 23.79 26.58 -49.37
C ALA A 57 24.97 25.59 -49.25
N THR A 58 24.93 24.72 -48.26
CA THR A 58 25.95 23.70 -47.98
C THR A 58 25.83 22.55 -48.98
N THR A 59 26.97 22.15 -49.56
CA THR A 59 27.11 21.02 -50.48
C THR A 59 28.01 19.92 -49.91
N TRP A 60 27.87 18.69 -50.41
CA TRP A 60 28.84 17.62 -50.19
C TRP A 60 30.18 17.94 -50.88
N ASP A 61 31.30 17.49 -50.29
CA ASP A 61 32.65 17.87 -50.72
C ASP A 61 33.18 17.05 -51.90
N ASP A 62 32.51 15.95 -52.25
CA ASP A 62 32.88 15.05 -53.36
C ASP A 62 32.15 15.35 -54.67
N ASP A 63 30.90 15.84 -54.62
CA ASP A 63 30.06 16.01 -55.82
C ASP A 63 29.36 17.38 -55.95
N ASP A 64 29.59 18.31 -55.01
CA ASP A 64 28.99 19.64 -54.97
C ASP A 64 27.44 19.64 -54.95
N THR A 65 26.78 18.51 -54.67
CA THR A 65 25.32 18.47 -54.52
C THR A 65 24.90 18.99 -53.15
N PRO A 66 23.68 19.56 -52.99
CA PRO A 66 23.22 20.09 -51.71
C PRO A 66 23.28 19.03 -50.60
N ARG A 67 23.91 19.38 -49.48
CA ARG A 67 24.04 18.51 -48.33
C ARG A 67 22.68 18.34 -47.65
N THR A 68 22.29 17.09 -47.45
CA THR A 68 21.02 16.71 -46.84
C THR A 68 21.22 16.00 -45.50
N ARG A 69 20.18 16.02 -44.67
CA ARG A 69 20.04 15.32 -43.38
C ARG A 69 18.70 14.62 -43.29
N THR A 70 18.61 13.52 -42.55
CA THR A 70 17.35 12.84 -42.18
C THR A 70 17.22 12.81 -40.66
N THR A 71 16.01 12.65 -40.13
CA THR A 71 15.87 12.48 -38.68
C THR A 71 16.64 11.25 -38.22
N GLN A 72 17.43 11.40 -37.16
CA GLN A 72 18.08 10.26 -36.49
C GLN A 72 17.27 9.78 -35.27
N ILE A 73 16.12 10.42 -35.01
CA ILE A 73 15.20 9.96 -33.97
C ILE A 73 14.47 8.74 -34.54
N GLN A 74 14.76 7.58 -33.98
CA GLN A 74 14.00 6.37 -34.22
C GLN A 74 12.96 6.21 -33.11
N GLU A 75 11.73 5.93 -33.50
CA GLU A 75 10.73 5.41 -32.57
C GLU A 75 11.18 3.99 -32.21
N LEU A 76 11.74 3.82 -31.01
CA LEU A 76 11.93 2.49 -30.47
C LEU A 76 10.57 1.83 -30.38
N ALA A 77 10.50 0.50 -30.57
CA ALA A 77 9.29 -0.24 -30.20
C ALA A 77 8.87 0.16 -28.77
N ASP A 78 7.59 0.03 -28.44
CA ASP A 78 7.00 0.43 -27.15
C ASP A 78 7.49 -0.43 -25.95
N LEU A 79 8.81 -0.47 -25.77
CA LEU A 79 9.57 -1.26 -24.81
C LEU A 79 9.43 -0.69 -23.41
N GLY A 80 9.18 0.61 -23.31
CA GLY A 80 8.99 1.30 -22.05
C GLY A 80 7.58 1.20 -21.50
N ASN A 81 6.65 0.54 -22.21
CA ASN A 81 5.26 0.42 -21.80
C ASN A 81 4.99 -0.94 -21.12
N PRO A 82 4.98 -0.98 -19.78
CA PRO A 82 4.62 -2.18 -19.04
C PRO A 82 3.10 -2.35 -18.89
N ASP A 83 2.26 -1.50 -19.51
CA ASP A 83 0.81 -1.52 -19.32
C ASP A 83 0.16 -2.79 -19.85
N ARG A 84 -1.02 -3.04 -19.29
CA ARG A 84 -1.94 -4.07 -19.71
C ARG A 84 -2.34 -3.87 -21.18
N ASN A 85 -2.37 -4.96 -21.94
CA ASN A 85 -2.50 -5.02 -23.39
C ASN A 85 -1.35 -4.37 -24.17
N GLY A 86 -0.27 -3.97 -23.50
CA GLY A 86 0.94 -3.42 -24.11
C GLY A 86 1.84 -4.49 -24.72
N PHE A 87 2.99 -4.04 -25.23
CA PHE A 87 3.94 -4.88 -25.94
C PHE A 87 4.36 -6.12 -25.14
N TRP A 88 4.69 -5.95 -23.85
CA TRP A 88 5.23 -7.04 -23.05
C TRP A 88 4.21 -8.10 -22.65
N GLU A 89 2.95 -7.72 -22.40
CA GLU A 89 1.89 -8.70 -22.15
C GLU A 89 1.62 -9.55 -23.39
N LEU A 90 1.61 -8.90 -24.56
CA LEU A 90 1.48 -9.57 -25.86
C LEU A 90 2.69 -10.46 -26.15
N ALA A 91 3.92 -9.97 -25.95
CA ALA A 91 5.14 -10.74 -26.18
C ALA A 91 5.22 -11.99 -25.28
N ALA A 92 4.72 -11.90 -24.04
CA ALA A 92 4.61 -13.05 -23.13
C ALA A 92 3.55 -14.06 -23.60
N ALA A 93 2.52 -13.64 -24.33
CA ALA A 93 1.47 -14.52 -24.82
C ALA A 93 1.72 -15.08 -26.24
N GLN A 94 2.60 -14.44 -27.00
CA GLN A 94 2.87 -14.79 -28.39
C GLN A 94 3.63 -16.11 -28.51
N GLU A 95 3.25 -16.92 -29.49
CA GLU A 95 4.05 -18.07 -29.89
C GLU A 95 5.37 -17.62 -30.53
N PRO A 96 6.52 -18.19 -30.13
CA PRO A 96 7.79 -17.89 -30.79
C PRO A 96 7.89 -18.59 -32.15
N GLU A 97 8.51 -17.95 -33.15
CA GLU A 97 8.71 -18.56 -34.49
C GLU A 97 9.86 -19.59 -34.46
N SER A 98 10.80 -19.46 -33.52
CA SER A 98 11.92 -20.36 -33.26
C SER A 98 12.32 -20.42 -31.77
N ALA A 99 13.16 -21.38 -31.39
CA ALA A 99 13.62 -21.54 -30.01
C ALA A 99 14.46 -20.37 -29.46
N VAL A 100 14.89 -19.42 -30.31
CA VAL A 100 15.86 -18.36 -29.93
C VAL A 100 15.31 -16.94 -30.03
N ASP A 101 14.05 -16.77 -30.46
CA ASP A 101 13.45 -15.47 -30.81
C ASP A 101 13.21 -14.55 -29.60
N GLY A 102 13.18 -15.10 -28.39
CA GLY A 102 12.92 -14.34 -27.16
C GLY A 102 11.45 -13.98 -26.91
N TYR A 103 10.50 -14.54 -27.67
CA TYR A 103 9.06 -14.42 -27.43
C TYR A 103 8.51 -15.64 -26.67
N GLY A 104 7.30 -15.49 -26.10
CA GLY A 104 6.63 -16.52 -25.31
C GLY A 104 7.07 -16.50 -23.85
N GLY A 105 6.13 -16.34 -22.93
CA GLY A 105 6.40 -16.05 -21.52
C GLY A 105 5.41 -16.69 -20.54
N LEU A 106 5.56 -16.31 -19.28
CA LEU A 106 4.64 -16.61 -18.18
C LEU A 106 3.82 -15.34 -17.92
N ARG A 107 2.49 -15.46 -17.89
CA ARG A 107 1.60 -14.38 -17.43
C ARG A 107 0.97 -14.76 -16.09
N VAL A 108 1.06 -13.86 -15.11
CA VAL A 108 0.51 -14.05 -13.76
C VAL A 108 -0.42 -12.89 -13.44
N ILE A 109 -1.73 -13.11 -13.51
CA ILE A 109 -2.73 -12.05 -13.32
C ILE A 109 -3.58 -12.33 -12.09
N THR A 110 -3.35 -11.56 -11.03
CA THR A 110 -4.14 -11.66 -9.78
C THR A 110 -5.41 -10.83 -9.92
N GLY A 111 -6.57 -11.46 -9.75
CA GLY A 111 -7.86 -10.78 -9.85
C GLY A 111 -8.16 -9.88 -8.66
N ALA A 112 -9.19 -9.05 -8.81
CA ALA A 112 -9.64 -8.17 -7.73
C ALA A 112 -10.21 -8.91 -6.50
N GLY A 113 -10.70 -10.14 -6.73
CA GLY A 113 -11.35 -10.96 -5.73
C GLY A 113 -12.87 -11.02 -5.92
N VAL A 114 -13.50 -11.92 -5.18
CA VAL A 114 -14.95 -12.11 -5.11
C VAL A 114 -15.41 -11.63 -3.74
N TYR A 115 -16.34 -10.68 -3.74
CA TYR A 115 -16.88 -10.04 -2.54
C TYR A 115 -18.35 -10.39 -2.34
N GLU A 116 -18.75 -10.59 -1.08
CA GLU A 116 -20.11 -10.98 -0.72
C GLU A 116 -20.43 -10.60 0.74
N ARG A 117 -21.57 -9.93 0.94
CA ARG A 117 -21.96 -9.26 2.21
C ARG A 117 -22.81 -10.08 3.18
N GLN A 118 -23.74 -10.87 2.65
CA GLN A 118 -24.73 -11.62 3.42
C GLN A 118 -24.10 -12.50 4.51
N ASN A 119 -22.92 -13.08 4.27
CA ASN A 119 -22.22 -13.92 5.25
C ASN A 119 -21.04 -13.21 5.93
N SER A 120 -20.97 -11.87 5.85
CA SER A 120 -19.87 -11.11 6.45
C SER A 120 -20.06 -11.05 7.96
N PHE A 121 -18.97 -11.13 8.72
CA PHE A 121 -19.02 -10.92 10.17
C PHE A 121 -19.02 -9.43 10.55
N LEU A 122 -18.76 -8.54 9.59
CA LEU A 122 -18.73 -7.10 9.79
C LEU A 122 -20.13 -6.50 9.58
N PRO A 123 -20.48 -5.42 10.29
CA PRO A 123 -21.70 -4.65 10.00
C PRO A 123 -21.64 -4.05 8.58
N PRO A 124 -22.79 -3.73 7.95
CA PRO A 124 -22.83 -3.19 6.60
C PRO A 124 -22.24 -1.77 6.50
N PRO A 125 -21.47 -1.45 5.44
CA PRO A 125 -21.13 -0.08 5.08
C PRO A 125 -22.36 0.61 4.46
N ASN A 126 -22.92 1.61 5.14
CA ASN A 126 -24.10 2.34 4.70
C ASN A 126 -23.80 3.83 4.52
N ILE A 127 -24.35 4.42 3.46
CA ILE A 127 -24.50 5.88 3.36
C ILE A 127 -25.91 6.17 3.86
N ILE A 128 -26.04 6.98 4.91
CA ILE A 128 -27.34 7.34 5.49
C ILE A 128 -27.52 8.84 5.34
N GLU A 129 -28.67 9.24 4.82
CA GLU A 129 -29.03 10.64 4.65
C GLU A 129 -30.53 10.81 4.95
N ASN A 130 -30.85 11.67 5.91
CA ASN A 130 -32.21 11.89 6.41
C ASN A 130 -32.88 10.57 6.84
N GLY A 131 -32.12 9.69 7.50
CA GLY A 131 -32.56 8.36 7.95
C GLY A 131 -32.79 7.31 6.85
N GLU A 132 -32.42 7.59 5.59
CA GLU A 132 -32.53 6.62 4.49
C GLU A 132 -31.16 6.08 4.05
N VAL A 133 -31.04 4.75 3.93
CA VAL A 133 -29.85 4.11 3.36
C VAL A 133 -29.79 4.34 1.85
N LYS A 134 -28.78 5.08 1.39
CA LYS A 134 -28.53 5.39 -0.02
C LYS A 134 -27.56 4.37 -0.66
N LYS A 135 -27.63 4.27 -1.99
CA LYS A 135 -26.60 3.60 -2.80
C LYS A 135 -25.44 4.55 -3.07
N TYR A 136 -24.35 4.07 -3.65
CA TYR A 136 -23.26 4.95 -4.06
C TYR A 136 -23.57 5.59 -5.42
N ASP A 137 -23.27 6.90 -5.52
CA ASP A 137 -23.39 7.76 -6.71
C ASP A 137 -22.16 8.67 -6.77
N ASP A 138 -21.39 8.67 -7.87
CA ASP A 138 -20.23 9.58 -8.02
C ASP A 138 -20.69 10.97 -8.49
N PRO A 139 -20.57 12.02 -7.65
CA PRO A 139 -20.99 13.38 -8.00
C PRO A 139 -20.17 14.00 -9.14
N ALA A 140 -19.04 13.40 -9.53
CA ALA A 140 -18.26 13.84 -10.68
C ALA A 140 -18.77 13.26 -12.02
N THR A 141 -19.83 12.48 -11.99
CA THR A 141 -20.55 12.00 -13.18
C THR A 141 -21.93 12.66 -13.28
N THR A 142 -22.49 12.75 -14.48
CA THR A 142 -23.78 13.45 -14.70
C THR A 142 -25.02 12.57 -14.57
N VAL A 143 -24.87 11.28 -14.28
CA VAL A 143 -25.98 10.32 -14.16
C VAL A 143 -25.97 9.68 -12.79
N ILE A 144 -27.13 9.61 -12.15
CA ILE A 144 -27.30 8.96 -10.85
C ILE A 144 -26.95 7.47 -10.95
N GLU A 145 -26.04 7.00 -10.11
CA GLU A 145 -25.63 5.60 -10.02
C GLU A 145 -26.26 4.92 -8.79
N GLU A 146 -26.46 3.60 -8.85
CA GLU A 146 -27.06 2.83 -7.74
C GLU A 146 -26.16 1.66 -7.29
N PHE A 147 -24.85 1.88 -7.21
CA PHE A 147 -23.90 0.81 -6.89
C PHE A 147 -23.99 0.33 -5.44
N LYS A 148 -23.69 -0.96 -5.24
CA LYS A 148 -23.67 -1.58 -3.91
C LYS A 148 -22.28 -1.46 -3.29
N ILE A 149 -22.24 -0.99 -2.06
CA ILE A 149 -21.01 -0.82 -1.28
C ILE A 149 -20.66 -2.10 -0.55
N VAL A 150 -19.36 -2.45 -0.55
CA VAL A 150 -18.78 -3.54 0.23
C VAL A 150 -17.48 -3.09 0.89
N TRP A 151 -17.06 -3.74 1.96
CA TRP A 151 -15.79 -3.47 2.62
C TRP A 151 -14.60 -3.91 1.76
N PRO A 152 -13.53 -3.10 1.74
CA PRO A 152 -12.24 -3.55 1.22
C PRO A 152 -11.61 -4.60 2.13
N ASP A 153 -10.66 -5.33 1.58
CA ASP A 153 -9.81 -6.29 2.28
C ASP A 153 -8.80 -5.64 3.25
N THR A 154 -8.75 -4.31 3.34
CA THR A 154 -8.08 -3.56 4.42
C THR A 154 -8.89 -3.55 5.72
N MET A 155 -10.16 -3.98 5.69
CA MET A 155 -10.96 -4.21 6.89
C MET A 155 -10.58 -5.53 7.57
N PRO A 156 -10.96 -5.74 8.85
CA PRO A 156 -10.74 -7.01 9.54
C PRO A 156 -11.24 -8.21 8.71
N MET A 157 -10.35 -9.18 8.42
CA MET A 157 -10.63 -10.24 7.43
C MET A 157 -11.30 -11.50 8.00
N SER A 158 -11.08 -11.78 9.27
CA SER A 158 -11.67 -12.88 10.01
C SER A 158 -12.01 -12.42 11.44
N PRO A 159 -12.88 -13.12 12.17
CA PRO A 159 -13.01 -12.94 13.61
C PRO A 159 -11.78 -13.50 14.34
N ILE A 160 -11.83 -13.51 15.67
CA ILE A 160 -10.73 -13.92 16.55
C ILE A 160 -10.26 -15.38 16.39
N GLU A 161 -9.01 -15.63 16.80
CA GLU A 161 -8.34 -16.94 16.86
C GLU A 161 -8.96 -17.85 17.94
N ASN A 162 -9.06 -19.15 17.68
CA ASN A 162 -9.46 -20.10 18.72
C ASN A 162 -8.29 -20.27 19.71
N VAL A 163 -8.61 -20.52 20.99
CA VAL A 163 -7.59 -20.83 22.00
C VAL A 163 -6.78 -22.06 21.57
N PRO A 164 -5.44 -21.97 21.44
CA PRO A 164 -4.61 -23.13 21.12
C PRO A 164 -4.75 -24.22 22.19
N GLY A 165 -5.13 -25.44 21.77
CA GLY A 165 -5.10 -26.64 22.61
C GLY A 165 -6.38 -26.99 23.38
N SER A 166 -7.45 -26.22 23.25
CA SER A 166 -8.79 -26.62 23.72
C SER A 166 -9.44 -27.60 22.73
N ASP A 167 -9.90 -28.77 23.20
CA ASP A 167 -10.76 -29.70 22.44
C ASP A 167 -12.07 -29.94 23.22
N PRO A 168 -13.24 -29.46 22.72
CA PRO A 168 -13.40 -28.73 21.46
C PRO A 168 -12.74 -27.34 21.50
N PRO A 169 -12.50 -26.69 20.35
CA PRO A 169 -12.03 -25.31 20.30
C PRO A 169 -12.93 -24.45 21.21
N GLU A 170 -12.38 -23.94 22.31
CA GLU A 170 -13.09 -23.02 23.19
C GLU A 170 -13.09 -21.67 22.51
N ALA A 171 -14.30 -21.16 22.26
CA ALA A 171 -14.47 -19.84 21.69
C ALA A 171 -14.01 -18.77 22.66
N VAL A 172 -13.47 -17.67 22.12
CA VAL A 172 -13.18 -16.50 22.92
C VAL A 172 -14.49 -15.92 23.42
N VAL A 173 -14.74 -16.08 24.71
CA VAL A 173 -15.99 -15.65 25.35
C VAL A 173 -16.15 -14.14 25.23
N GLY A 174 -17.34 -13.73 24.76
CA GLY A 174 -17.70 -12.33 24.53
C GLY A 174 -17.32 -11.76 23.17
N SER A 175 -16.59 -12.48 22.31
CA SER A 175 -16.29 -12.01 20.96
C SER A 175 -17.57 -11.94 20.11
N MET A 176 -17.82 -10.76 19.53
CA MET A 176 -19.06 -10.47 18.81
C MET A 176 -18.84 -10.51 17.28
N VAL A 177 -19.83 -11.06 16.56
CA VAL A 177 -19.94 -10.97 15.09
C VAL A 177 -21.30 -10.42 14.69
N TYR A 178 -21.34 -9.72 13.56
CA TYR A 178 -22.57 -9.17 13.04
C TYR A 178 -23.28 -10.17 12.14
N ASP A 179 -24.53 -10.46 12.45
CA ASP A 179 -25.43 -11.22 11.60
C ASP A 179 -26.12 -10.26 10.62
N ASN A 180 -25.69 -10.28 9.36
CA ASN A 180 -26.24 -9.43 8.31
C ASN A 180 -27.65 -9.86 7.86
N VAL A 181 -28.14 -11.04 8.26
CA VAL A 181 -29.51 -11.48 7.95
C VAL A 181 -30.48 -10.89 8.98
N ASP A 182 -30.14 -11.02 10.26
CA ASP A 182 -30.99 -10.57 11.37
C ASP A 182 -30.66 -9.15 11.83
N GLN A 183 -29.62 -8.51 11.27
CA GLN A 183 -29.13 -7.16 11.60
C GLN A 183 -28.82 -7.01 13.10
N THR A 184 -28.14 -7.98 13.68
CA THR A 184 -27.85 -8.04 15.11
C THR A 184 -26.46 -8.56 15.41
N TRP A 185 -25.89 -8.09 16.52
CA TRP A 185 -24.65 -8.63 17.05
C TRP A 185 -24.90 -9.95 17.80
N ARG A 186 -24.14 -10.99 17.47
CA ARG A 186 -24.18 -12.31 18.11
C ARG A 186 -22.82 -12.66 18.70
N ASN A 187 -22.84 -13.39 19.81
CA ASN A 187 -21.62 -14.05 20.30
C ASN A 187 -21.23 -15.16 19.31
N LEU A 188 -19.95 -15.21 18.94
CA LEU A 188 -19.39 -16.25 18.05
C LEU A 188 -19.63 -17.69 18.52
N PHE A 189 -19.88 -17.87 19.82
CA PHE A 189 -20.26 -19.15 20.39
C PHE A 189 -20.95 -18.92 21.73
N ASN A 190 -22.19 -19.40 21.86
CA ASN A 190 -22.76 -19.68 23.17
C ASN A 190 -22.75 -21.21 23.35
N PRO A 191 -21.91 -21.78 24.24
CA PRO A 191 -21.87 -23.23 24.45
C PRO A 191 -23.22 -23.82 24.89
N ASP A 192 -24.19 -22.99 25.31
CA ASP A 192 -25.51 -23.42 25.76
C ASP A 192 -26.55 -23.64 24.64
N THR A 193 -26.26 -23.29 23.38
CA THR A 193 -27.26 -23.44 22.30
C THR A 193 -26.67 -23.99 21.00
N GLU A 194 -27.09 -25.22 20.70
CA GLU A 194 -27.04 -25.93 19.40
C GLU A 194 -25.89 -26.90 19.13
N THR A 195 -26.11 -28.14 19.58
CA THR A 195 -25.66 -29.35 18.90
C THR A 195 -26.45 -29.56 17.60
N THR A 196 -26.09 -28.88 16.51
CA THR A 196 -26.54 -29.28 15.17
C THR A 196 -25.36 -29.89 14.41
N THR A 197 -25.41 -31.20 14.23
CA THR A 197 -24.53 -31.92 13.31
C THR A 197 -24.85 -31.45 11.89
N VAL A 198 -24.08 -30.50 11.35
CA VAL A 198 -24.24 -30.03 9.96
C VAL A 198 -23.68 -31.10 9.03
N THR A 199 -24.56 -31.82 8.35
CA THR A 199 -24.25 -32.85 7.34
C THR A 199 -24.39 -32.36 5.89
N ASP A 200 -24.42 -31.04 5.66
CA ASP A 200 -24.46 -30.45 4.32
C ASP A 200 -23.07 -29.91 3.89
N PRO A 201 -22.76 -29.85 2.58
CA PRO A 201 -21.49 -29.32 2.05
C PRO A 201 -21.26 -27.90 2.56
N PRO A 202 -20.00 -27.39 2.65
CA PRO A 202 -19.68 -26.24 3.49
C PRO A 202 -20.40 -25.00 2.98
N THR A 203 -21.55 -24.70 3.56
CA THR A 203 -22.18 -23.39 3.45
C THR A 203 -21.34 -22.46 4.28
N ILE A 204 -20.73 -21.47 3.61
CA ILE A 204 -20.02 -20.37 4.25
C ILE A 204 -21.04 -19.66 5.15
N ASP A 205 -20.99 -19.88 6.46
CA ASP A 205 -21.89 -19.26 7.44
C ASP A 205 -21.07 -18.37 8.39
N PRO A 206 -21.50 -17.11 8.61
CA PRO A 206 -20.80 -16.17 9.50
C PRO A 206 -20.73 -16.63 10.96
N ASN A 207 -21.60 -17.54 11.39
CA ASN A 207 -21.63 -18.03 12.77
C ASN A 207 -20.68 -19.20 13.02
N THR A 208 -20.11 -19.78 11.96
CA THR A 208 -19.10 -20.83 12.07
C THR A 208 -17.71 -20.19 12.00
N PRO A 209 -16.87 -20.20 13.06
CA PRO A 209 -15.59 -19.49 13.09
C PRO A 209 -14.61 -19.84 11.95
N LYS A 210 -14.74 -21.05 11.37
CA LYS A 210 -13.94 -21.47 10.21
C LYS A 210 -14.38 -20.80 8.90
N TYR A 211 -15.63 -20.35 8.81
CA TYR A 211 -16.24 -19.77 7.61
C TYR A 211 -16.57 -18.28 7.75
N ALA A 212 -16.54 -17.74 8.97
CA ALA A 212 -16.64 -16.32 9.26
C ALA A 212 -15.47 -15.57 8.63
N LYS A 213 -15.78 -14.81 7.58
CA LYS A 213 -14.85 -13.97 6.82
C LYS A 213 -15.47 -12.59 6.63
N GLY A 214 -14.64 -11.59 6.41
CA GLY A 214 -15.07 -10.29 5.91
C GLY A 214 -15.64 -10.41 4.49
N ASP A 215 -15.78 -9.28 3.82
CA ASP A 215 -16.50 -9.22 2.54
C ASP A 215 -15.75 -9.93 1.42
N LEU A 216 -14.41 -9.86 1.42
CA LEU A 216 -13.57 -10.64 0.52
C LEU A 216 -13.69 -12.13 0.88
N ARG A 217 -14.25 -12.93 -0.03
CA ARG A 217 -14.42 -14.38 0.16
C ARG A 217 -13.26 -15.19 -0.40
N MET A 218 -12.76 -14.77 -1.55
CA MET A 218 -11.66 -15.41 -2.26
C MET A 218 -11.02 -14.42 -3.23
N ARG A 219 -9.71 -14.51 -3.37
CA ARG A 219 -8.94 -13.89 -4.43
C ARG A 219 -8.15 -14.98 -5.12
N ALA A 220 -8.01 -14.90 -6.44
CA ALA A 220 -7.27 -15.88 -7.20
C ALA A 220 -6.44 -15.24 -8.30
N THR A 221 -5.37 -15.93 -8.65
CA THR A 221 -4.45 -15.59 -9.72
C THR A 221 -4.62 -16.56 -10.87
N ALA A 222 -4.97 -16.04 -12.05
CA ALA A 222 -4.98 -16.81 -13.27
C ALA A 222 -3.57 -16.83 -13.86
N VAL A 223 -3.02 -18.03 -14.07
CA VAL A 223 -1.66 -18.21 -14.59
C VAL A 223 -1.73 -18.77 -16.01
N TYR A 224 -0.95 -18.18 -16.91
CA TYR A 224 -0.86 -18.58 -18.32
C TYR A 224 0.59 -18.86 -18.66
N HIS A 225 0.82 -19.82 -19.54
CA HIS A 225 2.14 -20.12 -20.04
C HIS A 225 2.07 -20.42 -21.53
N TYR A 226 2.91 -19.74 -22.32
CA TYR A 226 2.88 -19.82 -23.78
C TYR A 226 3.06 -21.25 -24.32
N ALA A 227 3.82 -22.10 -23.60
CA ALA A 227 4.04 -23.50 -24.00
C ALA A 227 2.74 -24.33 -24.08
N GLU A 228 1.70 -23.99 -23.32
CA GLU A 228 0.41 -24.70 -23.32
C GLU A 228 -0.68 -23.91 -24.07
N SER A 229 -0.66 -22.58 -23.97
CA SER A 229 -1.62 -21.70 -24.65
C SER A 229 -0.92 -20.42 -25.11
N SER A 230 -0.89 -20.20 -26.41
CA SER A 230 -0.28 -19.04 -27.06
C SER A 230 -1.16 -18.56 -28.22
N TYR A 231 -0.93 -17.35 -28.70
CA TYR A 231 -1.54 -16.86 -29.94
C TYR A 231 -0.51 -16.74 -31.06
N GLU A 232 -0.96 -16.97 -32.29
CA GLU A 232 -0.13 -16.79 -33.48
C GLU A 232 -0.02 -15.30 -33.83
N LYS A 233 1.19 -14.83 -34.16
CA LYS A 233 1.44 -13.44 -34.57
C LYS A 233 0.52 -13.02 -35.73
N GLY A 234 -0.15 -11.88 -35.59
CA GLY A 234 -1.09 -11.35 -36.59
C GLY A 234 -2.53 -11.86 -36.45
N THR A 235 -2.82 -12.70 -35.46
CA THR A 235 -4.18 -13.11 -35.07
C THR A 235 -4.65 -12.34 -33.83
N THR A 236 -5.96 -12.39 -33.54
CA THR A 236 -6.51 -11.81 -32.30
C THR A 236 -5.91 -12.52 -31.08
N PRO A 237 -5.21 -11.81 -30.19
CA PRO A 237 -4.56 -12.42 -29.04
C PRO A 237 -5.57 -13.10 -28.11
N THR A 238 -5.40 -14.40 -27.90
CA THR A 238 -6.22 -15.20 -26.98
C THR A 238 -5.34 -16.18 -26.21
N GLN A 239 -5.68 -16.41 -24.94
CA GLN A 239 -5.02 -17.40 -24.10
C GLN A 239 -5.98 -17.96 -23.05
N THR A 240 -5.78 -19.23 -22.70
CA THR A 240 -6.48 -19.90 -21.59
C THR A 240 -5.52 -20.16 -20.43
N PRO A 241 -5.98 -20.01 -19.18
CA PRO A 241 -5.12 -20.24 -18.02
C PRO A 241 -4.73 -21.72 -17.91
N ILE A 242 -3.48 -21.98 -17.53
CA ILE A 242 -2.96 -23.32 -17.22
C ILE A 242 -3.30 -23.75 -15.77
N ALA A 243 -3.52 -22.77 -14.90
CA ALA A 243 -3.84 -22.97 -13.49
C ALA A 243 -4.51 -21.73 -12.88
N CYS A 244 -5.22 -21.96 -11.79
CA CYS A 244 -5.71 -20.95 -10.87
C CYS A 244 -4.96 -21.11 -9.55
N VAL A 245 -4.28 -20.08 -9.08
CA VAL A 245 -3.61 -20.09 -7.78
C VAL A 245 -4.46 -19.29 -6.81
N SER A 246 -4.79 -19.87 -5.66
CA SER A 246 -5.49 -19.12 -4.63
C SER A 246 -4.58 -18.05 -4.03
N SER A 247 -5.10 -16.84 -3.91
CA SER A 247 -4.41 -15.66 -3.39
C SER A 247 -5.18 -15.06 -2.21
N TYR A 248 -6.02 -15.87 -1.55
CA TYR A 248 -6.69 -15.47 -0.33
C TYR A 248 -5.74 -15.57 0.87
N TYR A 249 -5.18 -14.43 1.27
CA TYR A 249 -4.25 -14.27 2.37
C TYR A 249 -4.88 -13.41 3.48
N ASP A 250 -4.92 -13.95 4.69
CA ASP A 250 -5.40 -13.27 5.89
C ASP A 250 -4.22 -12.86 6.79
N PRO A 251 -3.72 -11.61 6.68
CA PRO A 251 -2.56 -11.11 7.43
C PRO A 251 -2.88 -10.70 8.86
N THR A 252 -4.04 -11.08 9.42
CA THR A 252 -4.46 -10.73 10.78
C THR A 252 -3.37 -11.08 11.81
N SER A 253 -2.84 -12.29 11.73
CA SER A 253 -1.72 -12.80 12.53
C SER A 253 -0.91 -13.83 11.74
N GLU A 254 0.16 -14.34 12.36
CA GLU A 254 0.95 -15.44 11.79
C GLU A 254 0.12 -16.71 11.66
N GLU A 255 -0.75 -17.01 12.62
CA GLU A 255 -1.60 -18.19 12.59
C GLU A 255 -2.67 -18.10 11.49
N THR A 256 -3.34 -16.94 11.33
CA THR A 256 -4.38 -16.79 10.29
C THR A 256 -3.79 -16.79 8.87
N ALA A 257 -2.54 -16.33 8.74
CA ALA A 257 -1.78 -16.28 7.50
C ALA A 257 -1.46 -17.69 6.96
N GLU A 258 -1.47 -18.71 7.81
CA GLU A 258 -1.32 -20.10 7.40
C GLU A 258 -2.58 -20.64 6.72
N ASN A 259 -2.38 -21.64 5.85
CA ASN A 259 -3.47 -22.40 5.28
C ASN A 259 -4.03 -23.36 6.32
N PHE A 260 -5.36 -23.44 6.44
CA PHE A 260 -6.00 -24.36 7.39
C PHE A 260 -5.52 -25.80 7.20
N ASP A 261 -4.91 -26.37 8.24
CA ASP A 261 -4.59 -27.78 8.37
C ASP A 261 -5.00 -28.26 9.75
N ALA A 262 -5.90 -29.24 9.84
CA ALA A 262 -6.47 -29.68 11.11
C ALA A 262 -5.44 -30.25 12.12
N THR A 263 -4.20 -30.53 11.69
CA THR A 263 -3.16 -31.13 12.53
C THR A 263 -2.02 -30.18 12.87
N THR A 264 -1.64 -29.32 11.93
CA THR A 264 -0.45 -28.47 12.03
C THR A 264 -0.78 -26.97 12.07
N ALA A 265 -1.91 -26.57 11.49
CA ALA A 265 -2.35 -25.17 11.40
C ALA A 265 -3.88 -25.06 11.60
N PRO A 266 -4.44 -25.49 12.76
CA PRO A 266 -5.89 -25.55 12.97
C PRO A 266 -6.55 -24.17 13.02
N ASN A 267 -5.76 -23.12 13.28
CA ASN A 267 -6.19 -21.74 13.29
C ASN A 267 -5.98 -21.02 11.94
N GLY A 268 -5.37 -21.69 10.96
CA GLY A 268 -5.18 -21.16 9.60
C GLY A 268 -6.50 -20.71 8.98
N LYS A 269 -6.55 -19.47 8.47
CA LYS A 269 -7.73 -18.88 7.80
C LYS A 269 -7.47 -18.62 6.32
N SER A 270 -6.22 -18.69 5.90
CA SER A 270 -5.82 -18.47 4.52
C SER A 270 -6.09 -19.70 3.64
N ASN A 271 -6.05 -19.47 2.33
CA ASN A 271 -5.99 -20.53 1.32
C ASN A 271 -4.89 -20.19 0.30
N ASN A 272 -3.88 -19.46 0.75
CA ASN A 272 -2.91 -18.77 -0.06
C ASN A 272 -1.87 -19.72 -0.69
N GLY A 273 -1.61 -19.53 -1.99
CA GLY A 273 -0.60 -20.24 -2.76
C GLY A 273 -0.96 -21.68 -3.16
N ILE A 274 -2.19 -22.14 -2.90
CA ILE A 274 -2.65 -23.47 -3.32
C ILE A 274 -3.08 -23.43 -4.79
N VAL A 275 -2.64 -24.44 -5.56
CA VAL A 275 -2.84 -24.50 -7.01
C VAL A 275 -4.03 -25.39 -7.39
N TYR A 276 -4.88 -24.85 -8.25
CA TYR A 276 -6.08 -25.47 -8.82
C TYR A 276 -6.00 -25.45 -10.34
N GLY A 277 -6.74 -26.35 -10.97
CA GLY A 277 -6.96 -26.35 -12.41
C GLY A 277 -7.90 -25.23 -12.83
N PRO A 278 -7.85 -24.80 -14.10
CA PRO A 278 -8.72 -23.75 -14.62
C PRO A 278 -10.20 -24.18 -14.51
N PRO A 279 -11.11 -23.25 -14.15
CA PRO A 279 -12.51 -23.58 -13.93
C PRO A 279 -13.22 -23.87 -15.25
N THR A 280 -14.19 -24.79 -15.22
CA THR A 280 -15.19 -24.91 -16.29
C THR A 280 -16.38 -24.01 -15.96
N TYR A 281 -16.72 -23.09 -16.87
CA TYR A 281 -17.87 -22.18 -16.77
C TYR A 281 -18.32 -21.72 -18.16
N THR A 282 -19.52 -21.12 -18.25
CA THR A 282 -20.01 -20.51 -19.49
C THR A 282 -19.42 -19.12 -19.64
N VAL A 283 -18.64 -18.90 -20.72
CA VAL A 283 -18.12 -17.56 -21.05
C VAL A 283 -19.29 -16.59 -21.27
N PRO A 284 -19.36 -15.45 -20.54
CA PRO A 284 -20.47 -14.52 -20.66
C PRO A 284 -20.44 -13.80 -22.02
N GLY A 285 -21.62 -13.50 -22.57
CA GLY A 285 -21.75 -12.53 -23.67
C GLY A 285 -21.51 -11.10 -23.19
N LYS A 286 -21.79 -10.11 -24.05
CA LYS A 286 -21.82 -8.71 -23.67
C LYS A 286 -23.00 -8.43 -22.72
N SER A 287 -22.74 -7.74 -21.62
CA SER A 287 -23.74 -7.27 -20.68
C SER A 287 -24.42 -5.99 -21.15
N THR A 288 -25.68 -5.81 -20.74
CA THR A 288 -26.42 -4.56 -20.96
C THR A 288 -26.30 -3.69 -19.71
N GLU A 289 -25.96 -2.41 -19.91
CA GLU A 289 -25.99 -1.40 -18.87
C GLU A 289 -27.37 -0.73 -18.79
N ASP A 290 -27.92 -0.62 -17.59
CA ASP A 290 -29.16 0.11 -17.35
C ASP A 290 -28.91 1.62 -17.44
N SER A 291 -29.73 2.33 -18.23
CA SER A 291 -29.52 3.76 -18.47
C SER A 291 -29.79 4.65 -17.26
N THR A 292 -30.47 4.13 -16.23
CA THR A 292 -30.89 4.89 -15.05
C THR A 292 -29.99 4.62 -13.86
N SER A 293 -29.71 3.35 -13.58
CA SER A 293 -28.96 2.88 -12.40
C SER A 293 -27.48 2.56 -12.70
N LYS A 294 -27.10 2.51 -13.99
CA LYS A 294 -25.79 2.08 -14.48
C LYS A 294 -25.39 0.66 -14.09
N LEU A 295 -26.31 -0.15 -13.57
CA LEU A 295 -26.03 -1.54 -13.23
C LEU A 295 -25.94 -2.41 -14.50
N LEU A 296 -24.94 -3.28 -14.55
CA LEU A 296 -24.88 -4.35 -15.56
C LEU A 296 -25.90 -5.44 -15.22
N GLY A 297 -26.63 -5.92 -16.24
CA GLY A 297 -27.62 -7.00 -16.09
C GLY A 297 -28.97 -6.54 -15.52
N GLY A 298 -29.15 -5.25 -15.27
CA GLY A 298 -30.39 -4.67 -14.75
C GLY A 298 -30.79 -5.25 -13.39
N THR A 299 -32.04 -5.70 -13.25
CA THR A 299 -32.60 -6.19 -11.98
C THR A 299 -32.31 -7.68 -11.69
N SER A 300 -31.67 -8.40 -12.60
CA SER A 300 -31.32 -9.82 -12.39
C SER A 300 -29.92 -10.13 -12.94
N PRO A 301 -28.88 -9.46 -12.39
CA PRO A 301 -27.49 -9.67 -12.81
C PRO A 301 -27.03 -11.11 -12.55
N SER A 302 -26.23 -11.63 -13.47
CA SER A 302 -25.43 -12.84 -13.27
C SER A 302 -24.41 -12.65 -12.15
N ILE A 303 -23.75 -13.73 -11.72
CA ILE A 303 -22.73 -13.66 -10.65
C ILE A 303 -21.57 -12.73 -11.05
N LEU A 304 -21.12 -12.78 -12.31
CA LEU A 304 -20.04 -11.91 -12.80
C LEU A 304 -20.49 -10.44 -12.89
N GLU A 305 -21.72 -10.17 -13.34
CA GLU A 305 -22.28 -8.81 -13.37
C GLU A 305 -22.45 -8.25 -11.96
N ASN A 306 -22.87 -9.08 -10.99
CA ASN A 306 -22.93 -8.67 -9.59
C ASN A 306 -21.56 -8.23 -9.07
N GLN A 307 -20.50 -9.00 -9.33
CA GLN A 307 -19.14 -8.64 -8.92
C GLN A 307 -18.65 -7.36 -9.61
N ALA A 308 -19.03 -7.14 -10.87
CA ALA A 308 -18.69 -5.94 -11.63
C ALA A 308 -19.45 -4.66 -11.21
N ASN A 309 -20.52 -4.79 -10.41
CA ASN A 309 -21.34 -3.68 -9.93
C ASN A 309 -21.01 -3.26 -8.48
N LEU A 310 -20.00 -3.85 -7.84
CA LEU A 310 -19.60 -3.52 -6.47
C LEU A 310 -18.60 -2.36 -6.44
N VAL A 311 -18.75 -1.49 -5.44
CA VAL A 311 -17.82 -0.38 -5.14
C VAL A 311 -17.38 -0.44 -3.67
N PHE A 312 -16.22 0.14 -3.37
CA PHE A 312 -15.77 0.37 -2.00
C PHE A 312 -16.36 1.68 -1.43
N PRO A 313 -16.26 1.93 -0.11
CA PRO A 313 -16.78 3.16 0.52
C PRO A 313 -16.17 4.45 -0.06
N ASN A 314 -14.98 4.36 -0.64
CA ASN A 314 -14.29 5.47 -1.31
C ASN A 314 -14.72 5.66 -2.79
N GLY A 315 -15.75 4.94 -3.23
CA GLY A 315 -16.32 5.05 -4.58
C GLY A 315 -15.62 4.28 -5.68
N ARG A 316 -14.42 3.73 -5.44
CA ARG A 316 -13.70 2.97 -6.47
C ARG A 316 -14.40 1.63 -6.71
N PHE A 317 -14.57 1.25 -7.98
CA PHE A 317 -15.05 -0.09 -8.34
C PHE A 317 -14.15 -1.17 -7.73
N VAL A 318 -14.78 -2.20 -7.18
CA VAL A 318 -14.07 -3.38 -6.67
C VAL A 318 -13.37 -4.10 -7.81
N ASN A 319 -14.07 -4.29 -8.94
CA ASN A 319 -13.55 -5.02 -10.10
C ASN A 319 -13.81 -4.26 -11.41
N GLY A 320 -13.14 -3.11 -11.55
CA GLY A 320 -13.19 -2.27 -12.74
C GLY A 320 -12.84 -3.02 -14.04
N PRO A 321 -11.72 -3.77 -14.12
CA PRO A 321 -11.37 -4.54 -15.32
C PRO A 321 -12.43 -5.56 -15.75
N LEU A 322 -13.09 -6.26 -14.79
CA LEU A 322 -14.19 -7.16 -15.11
C LEU A 322 -15.39 -6.40 -15.69
N ARG A 323 -15.74 -5.25 -15.10
CA ARG A 323 -16.82 -4.40 -15.62
C ARG A 323 -16.55 -4.00 -17.07
N THR A 324 -15.34 -3.52 -17.38
CA THR A 324 -14.92 -3.18 -18.74
C THR A 324 -14.99 -4.40 -19.68
N ALA A 325 -14.57 -5.59 -19.22
CA ALA A 325 -14.61 -6.81 -20.02
C ALA A 325 -16.03 -7.26 -20.38
N LEU A 326 -16.99 -7.07 -19.45
CA LEU A 326 -18.39 -7.44 -19.65
C LEU A 326 -19.14 -6.49 -20.59
N LEU A 327 -18.69 -5.25 -20.73
CA LEU A 327 -19.24 -4.29 -21.69
C LEU A 327 -18.84 -4.58 -23.16
N LYS A 328 -17.92 -5.53 -23.37
CA LYS A 328 -17.44 -5.95 -24.69
C LYS A 328 -18.05 -7.29 -25.11
N ASP A 329 -18.26 -7.43 -26.42
CA ASP A 329 -18.61 -8.71 -27.04
C ASP A 329 -17.45 -9.69 -26.89
N ALA A 330 -17.77 -10.98 -26.77
CA ALA A 330 -16.77 -12.00 -26.42
C ALA A 330 -15.61 -12.08 -27.42
N ASP A 331 -15.88 -11.83 -28.71
CA ASP A 331 -14.89 -11.86 -29.79
C ASP A 331 -14.01 -10.58 -29.83
N ASP A 332 -14.43 -9.50 -29.18
CA ASP A 332 -13.72 -8.21 -29.13
C ASP A 332 -12.83 -8.07 -27.87
N ARG A 333 -12.81 -9.09 -27.00
CA ARG A 333 -12.07 -9.08 -25.73
C ARG A 333 -10.57 -9.30 -25.94
N ASN A 334 -9.77 -8.36 -25.47
CA ASN A 334 -8.31 -8.49 -25.47
C ASN A 334 -7.81 -9.37 -24.30
N LEU A 335 -6.49 -9.53 -24.15
CA LEU A 335 -5.90 -10.37 -23.10
C LEU A 335 -6.21 -9.90 -21.67
N VAL A 336 -6.46 -8.60 -21.48
CA VAL A 336 -6.79 -7.98 -20.19
C VAL A 336 -8.22 -8.32 -19.82
N ASP A 337 -9.14 -8.15 -20.77
CA ASP A 337 -10.56 -8.48 -20.61
C ASP A 337 -10.74 -9.97 -20.31
N GLN A 338 -10.04 -10.84 -21.06
CA GLN A 338 -10.03 -12.28 -20.82
C GLN A 338 -9.50 -12.62 -19.42
N ALA A 339 -8.39 -12.00 -19.02
CA ALA A 339 -7.78 -12.28 -17.72
C ALA A 339 -8.63 -11.85 -16.53
N ALA A 340 -9.35 -10.72 -16.61
CA ALA A 340 -10.26 -10.27 -15.55
C ALA A 340 -11.44 -11.26 -15.35
N ILE A 341 -11.97 -11.82 -16.43
CA ILE A 341 -13.00 -12.87 -16.37
C ILE A 341 -12.40 -14.16 -15.80
N HIS A 342 -11.25 -14.61 -16.29
CA HIS A 342 -10.61 -15.84 -15.83
C HIS A 342 -10.21 -15.80 -14.35
N SER A 343 -9.63 -14.68 -13.87
CA SER A 343 -9.22 -14.53 -12.47
C SER A 343 -10.43 -14.52 -11.52
N THR A 344 -11.52 -13.87 -11.93
CA THR A 344 -12.80 -13.91 -11.20
C THR A 344 -13.41 -15.31 -11.21
N ALA A 345 -13.42 -15.98 -12.37
CA ALA A 345 -13.90 -17.35 -12.50
C ALA A 345 -13.06 -18.34 -11.68
N CYS A 346 -11.73 -18.14 -11.60
CA CYS A 346 -10.83 -18.91 -10.74
C CYS A 346 -11.27 -18.77 -9.27
N ALA A 347 -11.49 -17.55 -8.79
CA ALA A 347 -11.92 -17.32 -7.41
C ALA A 347 -13.28 -17.98 -7.11
N LEU A 348 -14.27 -17.83 -7.98
CA LEU A 348 -15.57 -18.49 -7.87
C LEU A 348 -15.46 -20.03 -7.90
N GLY A 349 -14.59 -20.55 -8.76
CA GLY A 349 -14.36 -21.98 -8.90
C GLY A 349 -13.66 -22.60 -7.70
N ILE A 350 -12.75 -21.88 -7.04
CA ILE A 350 -12.10 -22.33 -5.79
C ILE A 350 -13.10 -22.28 -4.62
N LEU A 351 -13.98 -21.28 -4.60
CA LEU A 351 -15.09 -21.21 -3.64
C LEU A 351 -16.13 -22.33 -3.83
N GLY A 352 -16.10 -23.06 -4.96
CA GLY A 352 -17.11 -24.05 -5.30
C GLY A 352 -18.46 -23.43 -5.65
N THR A 353 -18.49 -22.19 -6.15
CA THR A 353 -19.72 -21.50 -6.53
C THR A 353 -20.45 -22.25 -7.65
N PRO A 354 -21.78 -22.49 -7.54
CA PRO A 354 -22.55 -23.17 -8.59
C PRO A 354 -22.35 -22.53 -9.96
N GLY A 355 -22.07 -23.35 -10.98
CA GLY A 355 -21.76 -22.90 -12.35
C GLY A 355 -20.26 -22.67 -12.63
N PHE A 356 -19.41 -22.78 -11.59
CA PHE A 356 -17.96 -22.70 -11.69
C PHE A 356 -17.37 -23.94 -11.01
N SER A 357 -16.59 -24.74 -11.73
CA SER A 357 -16.01 -25.97 -11.18
C SER A 357 -14.51 -26.05 -11.44
N THR A 358 -13.73 -26.20 -10.39
CA THR A 358 -12.27 -26.43 -10.45
C THR A 358 -11.93 -27.88 -10.14
N VAL A 359 -10.75 -28.30 -10.57
CA VAL A 359 -10.14 -29.58 -10.18
C VAL A 359 -8.80 -29.29 -9.50
N THR A 360 -8.27 -30.21 -8.71
CA THR A 360 -6.90 -30.04 -8.20
C THR A 360 -5.89 -30.12 -9.35
N SER A 361 -4.84 -29.31 -9.29
CA SER A 361 -3.77 -29.27 -10.31
C SER A 361 -2.42 -29.24 -9.64
N ASN A 362 -1.41 -29.81 -10.31
CA ASN A 362 -0.02 -29.82 -9.88
C ASN A 362 0.92 -29.26 -10.96
N VAL A 363 0.38 -28.54 -11.95
CA VAL A 363 1.15 -27.93 -13.05
C VAL A 363 2.14 -26.89 -12.51
N ILE A 364 1.75 -26.20 -11.43
CA ILE A 364 2.59 -25.28 -10.68
C ILE A 364 2.70 -25.85 -9.25
N PRO A 365 3.89 -25.86 -8.64
CA PRO A 365 4.03 -26.24 -7.23
C PRO A 365 3.31 -25.26 -6.30
N ASP A 366 2.66 -25.78 -5.26
CA ASP A 366 2.05 -24.93 -4.21
C ASP A 366 3.10 -24.01 -3.59
N GLY A 367 2.70 -22.76 -3.34
CA GLY A 367 3.56 -21.72 -2.76
C GLY A 367 4.53 -21.05 -3.73
N ALA A 368 4.68 -21.55 -4.97
CA ALA A 368 5.53 -20.90 -5.99
C ALA A 368 5.03 -19.51 -6.38
N ILE A 369 3.71 -19.34 -6.36
CA ILE A 369 3.00 -18.08 -6.53
C ILE A 369 2.07 -17.96 -5.34
N LYS A 370 2.10 -16.84 -4.62
CA LYS A 370 1.19 -16.58 -3.49
C LYS A 370 1.03 -15.08 -3.26
N GLU A 371 0.04 -14.68 -2.47
CA GLU A 371 -0.08 -13.30 -2.00
C GLU A 371 0.73 -13.08 -0.71
N VAL A 372 1.27 -11.89 -0.51
CA VAL A 372 1.81 -11.42 0.77
C VAL A 372 1.32 -9.99 0.98
N ALA A 373 1.14 -9.57 2.23
CA ALA A 373 0.74 -8.21 2.59
C ALA A 373 1.71 -7.60 3.61
N PHE A 374 2.02 -6.32 3.46
CA PHE A 374 2.89 -5.56 4.37
C PHE A 374 2.58 -4.05 4.26
N LEU A 375 3.08 -3.24 5.19
CA LEU A 375 2.99 -1.78 5.07
C LEU A 375 4.22 -1.22 4.35
N ASP A 376 3.98 -0.45 3.29
CA ASP A 376 5.03 0.36 2.67
C ASP A 376 5.07 1.71 3.38
N GLY A 377 6.12 1.94 4.19
CA GLY A 377 6.29 3.17 4.96
C GLY A 377 6.37 4.46 4.12
N ARG A 378 6.72 4.35 2.83
CA ARG A 378 6.68 5.48 1.89
C ARG A 378 5.27 5.77 1.42
N GLN A 379 4.49 4.73 1.12
CA GLN A 379 3.15 4.88 0.57
C GLN A 379 2.14 5.22 1.67
N ILE A 380 2.07 6.50 2.05
CA ILE A 380 1.05 7.00 2.98
C ILE A 380 -0.29 7.19 2.29
N LYS A 381 -1.40 6.99 3.01
CA LYS A 381 -2.75 7.12 2.51
C LYS A 381 -3.02 8.53 2.00
N ALA A 382 -2.93 9.51 2.90
CA ALA A 382 -3.10 10.93 2.61
C ALA A 382 -1.92 11.74 3.16
N ILE A 383 -1.76 12.95 2.63
CA ILE A 383 -0.71 13.90 3.03
C ILE A 383 -1.25 15.32 3.22
N ASP A 384 -2.35 15.65 2.56
CA ASP A 384 -3.11 16.88 2.78
C ASP A 384 -4.18 16.64 3.85
N ALA A 385 -4.45 17.67 4.63
CA ALA A 385 -5.58 17.70 5.54
C ALA A 385 -6.90 17.72 4.76
N ASP A 386 -7.96 17.32 5.45
CA ASP A 386 -9.34 17.43 4.98
C ASP A 386 -9.66 18.89 4.62
N ASP A 387 -10.33 19.17 3.49
CA ASP A 387 -10.78 20.52 3.16
C ASP A 387 -12.18 20.73 3.74
N PRO A 388 -12.32 21.45 4.87
CA PRO A 388 -13.59 21.59 5.54
C PRO A 388 -14.64 22.35 4.71
N ALA A 389 -14.26 23.02 3.62
CA ALA A 389 -15.20 23.67 2.70
C ALA A 389 -15.86 22.70 1.71
N THR A 390 -15.43 21.43 1.65
CA THR A 390 -16.06 20.40 0.83
C THR A 390 -16.78 19.36 1.69
N PRO A 391 -17.80 18.68 1.13
CA PRO A 391 -18.50 17.63 1.85
C PRO A 391 -17.77 16.29 1.85
N ASN A 392 -16.67 16.17 1.11
CA ASN A 392 -15.87 14.96 1.04
C ASN A 392 -14.90 14.93 2.22
N ASP A 393 -14.43 13.74 2.57
CA ASP A 393 -13.27 13.63 3.43
C ASP A 393 -12.03 13.34 2.58
N GLU A 394 -11.28 14.38 2.22
CA GLU A 394 -10.14 14.27 1.31
C GLU A 394 -9.01 13.39 1.86
N THR A 395 -9.03 13.05 3.14
CA THR A 395 -8.06 12.10 3.70
C THR A 395 -8.41 10.63 3.35
N PHE A 396 -9.61 10.38 2.83
CA PHE A 396 -10.13 9.04 2.55
C PHE A 396 -10.73 8.85 1.16
N THR A 397 -11.37 9.87 0.59
CA THR A 397 -12.11 9.76 -0.67
C THR A 397 -11.89 10.96 -1.58
N LEU A 398 -12.00 10.73 -2.89
CA LEU A 398 -12.02 11.80 -3.89
C LEU A 398 -13.44 12.14 -4.38
N SER A 399 -14.43 11.37 -3.95
CA SER A 399 -15.83 11.50 -4.32
C SER A 399 -16.70 10.95 -3.19
N SER A 400 -17.75 11.67 -2.81
CA SER A 400 -18.72 11.19 -1.84
C SER A 400 -20.14 11.55 -2.23
N ASN A 401 -21.03 10.60 -2.01
CA ASN A 401 -22.47 10.74 -2.18
C ASN A 401 -23.10 11.21 -0.85
N PRO A 402 -24.11 12.11 -0.83
CA PRO A 402 -24.81 12.73 -1.95
C PRO A 402 -24.61 14.25 -1.99
N ASN A 403 -23.43 14.75 -2.37
CA ASN A 403 -23.27 16.20 -2.54
C ASN A 403 -22.38 16.60 -3.74
N THR A 404 -22.76 17.73 -4.34
CA THR A 404 -22.49 18.16 -5.72
C THR A 404 -21.09 18.73 -6.00
N THR A 405 -20.12 18.53 -5.10
CA THR A 405 -18.78 19.13 -5.24
C THR A 405 -17.70 18.05 -5.13
N PRO A 406 -16.79 17.95 -6.12
CA PRO A 406 -15.64 17.06 -6.04
C PRO A 406 -14.70 17.41 -4.87
N ALA A 407 -13.90 16.43 -4.44
CA ALA A 407 -12.83 16.62 -3.46
C ALA A 407 -11.79 17.67 -3.91
N ASN A 408 -11.20 18.39 -2.96
CA ASN A 408 -10.20 19.43 -3.23
C ASN A 408 -8.84 19.14 -2.56
N LEU A 409 -7.96 18.41 -3.25
CA LEU A 409 -6.59 18.17 -2.80
C LEU A 409 -5.69 19.41 -3.03
N THR A 410 -5.07 19.92 -1.96
CA THR A 410 -4.29 21.17 -1.99
C THR A 410 -2.84 20.97 -2.44
N GLY A 411 -2.25 19.80 -2.16
CA GLY A 411 -0.83 19.51 -2.32
C GLY A 411 0.08 20.17 -1.28
N ASN A 412 -0.45 20.75 -0.20
CA ASN A 412 0.33 21.52 0.78
C ASN A 412 1.05 20.66 1.84
N TYR A 413 0.71 19.37 1.94
CA TYR A 413 1.30 18.39 2.85
C TYR A 413 1.10 18.75 4.33
N ASP A 414 -0.09 19.27 4.65
CA ASP A 414 -0.49 19.83 5.94
C ASP A 414 -1.20 18.84 6.88
N LEU A 415 -1.40 17.57 6.47
CA LEU A 415 -1.85 16.52 7.39
C LEU A 415 -0.77 16.28 8.47
N SER A 416 -1.20 16.29 9.73
CA SER A 416 -0.33 16.06 10.89
C SER A 416 0.40 14.72 10.79
N LEU A 417 1.63 14.66 11.32
CA LEU A 417 2.46 13.46 11.21
C LEU A 417 1.86 12.27 11.98
N GLU A 418 1.10 12.54 13.04
CA GLU A 418 0.36 11.54 13.82
C GLU A 418 -0.76 10.87 13.04
N GLU A 419 -1.39 11.58 12.09
CA GLU A 419 -2.52 11.06 11.32
C GLU A 419 -2.11 10.37 10.01
N ARG A 420 -0.83 10.44 9.64
CA ARG A 420 -0.32 9.76 8.43
C ARG A 420 -0.27 8.25 8.61
N GLN A 421 -0.95 7.55 7.73
CA GLN A 421 -1.11 6.10 7.76
C GLN A 421 -0.42 5.48 6.54
N PRO A 422 0.57 4.59 6.70
CA PRO A 422 1.07 3.81 5.57
C PRO A 422 0.01 2.82 5.09
N LEU A 423 -0.07 2.64 3.78
CA LEU A 423 -1.00 1.74 3.11
C LEU A 423 -0.54 0.28 3.25
N GLU A 424 -1.49 -0.62 3.50
CA GLU A 424 -1.25 -2.05 3.34
C GLU A 424 -1.16 -2.38 1.85
N VAL A 425 0.05 -2.73 1.41
CA VAL A 425 0.35 -3.18 0.07
C VAL A 425 0.20 -4.69 0.01
N ARG A 426 -0.56 -5.18 -0.96
CA ARG A 426 -0.65 -6.59 -1.29
C ARG A 426 0.14 -6.88 -2.55
N VAL A 427 1.02 -7.87 -2.48
CA VAL A 427 1.89 -8.26 -3.58
C VAL A 427 1.65 -9.69 -4.00
N THR A 428 1.73 -9.95 -5.30
CA THR A 428 1.83 -11.31 -5.82
C THR A 428 3.30 -11.72 -5.81
N GLN A 429 3.65 -12.57 -4.85
CA GLN A 429 5.00 -13.08 -4.66
C GLN A 429 5.29 -14.22 -5.65
N LEU A 430 6.44 -14.14 -6.33
CA LEU A 430 6.96 -15.14 -7.25
C LEU A 430 8.26 -15.71 -6.69
N ASP A 431 8.29 -17.02 -6.45
CA ASP A 431 9.50 -17.73 -6.05
C ASP A 431 10.32 -18.11 -7.29
N LEU A 432 11.35 -17.33 -7.59
CA LEU A 432 12.16 -17.53 -8.78
C LEU A 432 12.94 -18.85 -8.74
N ASN A 433 13.32 -19.33 -7.56
CA ASN A 433 14.01 -20.60 -7.43
C ASN A 433 13.10 -21.79 -7.73
N VAL A 434 11.82 -21.72 -7.36
CA VAL A 434 10.86 -22.77 -7.74
C VAL A 434 10.54 -22.69 -9.24
N LEU A 435 10.30 -21.48 -9.77
CA LEU A 435 9.93 -21.30 -11.19
C LEU A 435 11.04 -21.73 -12.15
N ARG A 436 12.31 -21.39 -11.87
CA ARG A 436 13.46 -21.76 -12.71
C ARG A 436 13.81 -23.26 -12.71
N ASN A 437 13.30 -24.00 -11.73
CA ASN A 437 13.58 -25.43 -11.53
C ASN A 437 12.40 -26.32 -11.95
N THR A 438 11.24 -25.74 -12.25
CA THR A 438 10.04 -26.50 -12.63
C THR A 438 9.88 -26.51 -14.15
N THR A 439 9.99 -27.69 -14.77
CA THR A 439 9.79 -27.86 -16.22
C THR A 439 8.31 -27.88 -16.59
N ILE A 440 7.96 -27.37 -17.76
CA ILE A 440 6.61 -27.43 -18.35
C ILE A 440 6.65 -28.11 -19.73
N ALA A 441 5.58 -28.85 -20.04
CA ALA A 441 5.44 -29.49 -21.34
C ALA A 441 4.94 -28.50 -22.41
N PHE A 442 5.20 -28.82 -23.68
CA PHE A 442 4.56 -28.11 -24.78
C PHE A 442 3.24 -28.79 -25.14
N GLY A 443 2.24 -27.97 -25.47
CA GLY A 443 1.10 -28.38 -26.27
C GLY A 443 1.55 -28.94 -27.63
N THR A 444 0.69 -29.74 -28.27
CA THR A 444 1.07 -30.53 -29.46
C THR A 444 1.45 -29.70 -30.70
N THR A 445 1.11 -28.41 -30.73
CA THR A 445 1.29 -27.52 -31.88
C THR A 445 2.38 -26.48 -31.69
N ASN A 446 2.85 -26.25 -30.46
CA ASN A 446 3.62 -25.05 -30.14
C ASN A 446 5.11 -25.22 -30.48
N VAL A 447 5.67 -24.20 -31.11
CA VAL A 447 7.12 -24.07 -31.37
C VAL A 447 7.81 -23.43 -30.16
N GLY A 448 9.04 -23.83 -29.84
CA GLY A 448 9.81 -23.24 -28.74
C GLY A 448 10.99 -24.08 -28.23
N PRO A 449 11.76 -23.54 -27.27
CA PRO A 449 12.93 -24.18 -26.69
C PRO A 449 12.57 -25.42 -25.87
N LYS A 450 13.35 -26.50 -26.00
CA LYS A 450 13.16 -27.76 -25.25
C LYS A 450 14.40 -28.10 -24.40
N PRO A 451 14.26 -28.47 -23.11
CA PRO A 451 13.04 -28.35 -22.29
C PRO A 451 12.66 -26.89 -22.03
N GLU A 452 11.42 -26.66 -21.61
CA GLU A 452 10.93 -25.36 -21.12
C GLU A 452 10.58 -25.43 -19.62
N TYR A 453 10.60 -24.26 -18.96
CA TYR A 453 10.40 -24.08 -17.52
C TYR A 453 9.32 -23.03 -17.23
N LEU A 454 8.77 -23.05 -16.00
CA LEU A 454 7.80 -22.04 -15.57
C LEU A 454 8.39 -20.62 -15.58
N LEU A 455 9.68 -20.47 -15.26
CA LEU A 455 10.45 -19.29 -15.67
C LEU A 455 10.92 -19.54 -17.12
N PRO A 456 10.30 -18.96 -18.14
CA PRO A 456 10.48 -19.37 -19.54
C PRO A 456 11.89 -19.08 -20.05
N ASN A 457 12.44 -19.85 -20.99
CA ASN A 457 13.78 -19.61 -21.54
C ASN A 457 13.92 -18.22 -22.19
N SER A 458 12.83 -17.63 -22.72
CA SER A 458 12.78 -16.24 -23.18
C SER A 458 13.08 -15.21 -22.07
N GLY A 459 12.92 -15.62 -20.81
CA GLY A 459 13.02 -14.81 -19.61
C GLY A 459 11.77 -14.04 -19.24
N ILE A 460 10.76 -13.95 -20.11
CA ILE A 460 9.62 -13.04 -19.92
C ILE A 460 8.65 -13.58 -18.86
N ILE A 461 8.49 -12.81 -17.78
CA ILE A 461 7.37 -12.89 -16.85
C ILE A 461 6.62 -11.56 -16.94
N TYR A 462 5.35 -11.61 -17.35
CA TYR A 462 4.45 -10.47 -17.24
C TYR A 462 3.49 -10.70 -16.07
N ALA A 463 3.51 -9.82 -15.07
CA ALA A 463 2.70 -9.98 -13.88
C ALA A 463 1.92 -8.70 -13.56
N SER A 464 0.66 -8.85 -13.14
CA SER A 464 -0.22 -7.72 -12.84
C SER A 464 -1.30 -8.13 -11.85
N ARG A 465 -2.00 -7.13 -11.31
CA ARG A 465 -3.11 -7.29 -10.39
C ARG A 465 -4.25 -6.34 -10.76
N ASP A 466 -5.48 -6.85 -10.74
CA ASP A 466 -6.69 -6.09 -11.08
C ASP A 466 -7.26 -5.31 -9.89
N ASP A 467 -6.75 -5.52 -8.66
CA ASP A 467 -7.09 -4.73 -7.46
C ASP A 467 -6.14 -3.55 -7.18
N ALA A 468 -5.10 -3.39 -7.99
CA ALA A 468 -4.25 -2.21 -7.91
C ALA A 468 -4.99 -1.02 -8.51
N LEU A 469 -5.06 0.08 -7.77
CA LEU A 469 -5.77 1.29 -8.16
C LEU A 469 -4.75 2.41 -8.35
N PRO A 470 -4.65 3.00 -9.55
CA PRO A 470 -3.72 4.10 -9.80
C PRO A 470 -4.21 5.38 -9.13
N ASP A 471 -3.30 6.34 -9.02
CA ASP A 471 -3.57 7.71 -8.62
C ASP A 471 -4.51 8.39 -9.62
N ARG A 472 -5.55 9.02 -9.09
CA ARG A 472 -6.58 9.79 -9.83
C ARG A 472 -6.85 11.14 -9.18
N SER A 473 -5.82 11.76 -8.62
CA SER A 473 -5.90 13.07 -7.97
C SER A 473 -6.33 14.21 -8.91
N ASP A 474 -6.04 14.11 -10.21
CA ASP A 474 -6.59 15.04 -11.20
C ASP A 474 -8.04 14.65 -11.51
N ARG A 475 -8.95 15.52 -11.11
CA ARG A 475 -10.40 15.38 -11.31
C ARG A 475 -10.97 16.55 -12.11
N THR A 476 -10.17 17.13 -13.00
CA THR A 476 -10.60 18.27 -13.79
C THR A 476 -11.73 17.87 -14.73
N GLU A 477 -12.87 18.58 -14.69
CA GLU A 477 -13.97 18.35 -15.61
C GLU A 477 -13.56 18.69 -17.05
N PHE A 478 -13.72 17.72 -17.96
CA PHE A 478 -13.31 17.90 -19.35
C PHE A 478 -14.50 18.27 -20.26
N SER A 479 -15.73 17.88 -19.90
CA SER A 479 -16.96 18.20 -20.65
C SER A 479 -18.24 17.94 -19.86
N ALA A 480 -19.40 18.03 -20.51
CA ALA A 480 -20.72 17.71 -19.93
C ALA A 480 -20.90 16.24 -19.50
N ASP A 481 -19.92 15.36 -19.76
CA ASP A 481 -19.94 13.95 -19.37
C ASP A 481 -19.16 13.69 -18.04
N GLY A 482 -18.53 14.71 -17.45
CA GLY A 482 -17.78 14.61 -16.18
C GLY A 482 -16.26 14.55 -16.36
N ILE A 483 -15.58 13.84 -15.45
CA ILE A 483 -14.12 13.62 -15.49
C ILE A 483 -13.77 12.71 -16.67
N ASP A 484 -12.76 13.09 -17.45
CA ASP A 484 -12.15 12.21 -18.44
C ASP A 484 -11.08 11.33 -17.79
N GLU A 485 -11.37 10.03 -17.69
CA GLU A 485 -10.51 9.03 -17.05
C GLU A 485 -9.14 8.89 -17.73
N ASP A 486 -9.06 9.06 -19.04
CA ASP A 486 -7.79 8.98 -19.78
C ASP A 486 -6.90 10.20 -19.48
N THR A 487 -7.49 11.41 -19.44
CA THR A 487 -6.80 12.64 -19.03
C THR A 487 -6.38 12.59 -17.56
N SER A 488 -7.27 12.15 -16.66
CA SER A 488 -6.97 11.99 -15.23
C SER A 488 -5.77 11.06 -15.02
N LYS A 489 -5.73 9.92 -15.73
CA LYS A 489 -4.60 8.98 -15.68
C LYS A 489 -3.28 9.63 -16.14
N LEU A 490 -3.33 10.54 -17.11
CA LEU A 490 -2.14 11.20 -17.66
C LEU A 490 -1.61 12.32 -16.73
N LEU A 491 -2.49 13.07 -16.08
CA LEU A 491 -2.13 14.26 -15.30
C LEU A 491 -1.82 13.96 -13.83
N SER A 492 -2.57 13.05 -13.19
CA SER A 492 -2.42 12.72 -11.76
C SER A 492 -0.98 12.36 -11.35
N PRO A 493 -0.20 11.58 -12.13
CA PRO A 493 1.21 11.29 -11.81
C PRO A 493 2.14 12.52 -11.74
N THR A 494 1.67 13.70 -12.15
CA THR A 494 2.46 14.94 -12.28
C THR A 494 1.89 16.14 -11.53
N ASP A 495 0.75 16.01 -10.87
CA ASP A 495 0.02 17.14 -10.28
C ASP A 495 0.40 17.47 -8.82
N TRP A 496 1.35 16.70 -8.25
CA TRP A 496 1.87 16.82 -6.88
C TRP A 496 0.84 16.59 -5.76
N ARG A 497 -0.34 16.08 -6.11
CA ARG A 497 -1.39 15.68 -5.18
C ARG A 497 -1.29 14.18 -4.94
N LEU A 498 -1.87 13.73 -3.84
CA LEU A 498 -1.82 12.33 -3.45
C LEU A 498 -3.23 11.77 -3.33
N ASP A 499 -3.62 10.88 -4.25
CA ASP A 499 -4.94 10.22 -4.18
C ASP A 499 -5.03 9.28 -2.97
N PRO A 500 -5.92 9.54 -2.00
CA PRO A 500 -6.13 8.68 -0.82
C PRO A 500 -6.80 7.33 -1.14
N THR A 501 -7.41 7.21 -2.32
CA THR A 501 -8.15 6.03 -2.79
C THR A 501 -7.30 5.06 -3.60
N ARG A 502 -6.06 5.44 -3.94
CA ARG A 502 -5.12 4.59 -4.68
C ARG A 502 -4.71 3.36 -3.87
N ARG A 503 -4.31 2.30 -4.57
CA ARG A 503 -3.87 1.03 -3.99
C ARG A 503 -2.61 0.58 -4.71
N PRO A 504 -1.40 0.88 -4.19
CA PRO A 504 -0.12 0.57 -4.83
C PRO A 504 0.27 -0.92 -4.66
N ASN A 505 -0.70 -1.82 -4.83
CA ASN A 505 -0.50 -3.27 -4.83
C ASN A 505 0.44 -3.67 -5.98
N GLY A 506 1.28 -4.68 -5.77
CA GLY A 506 2.45 -4.91 -6.61
C GLY A 506 2.83 -6.36 -6.85
N ILE A 507 4.05 -6.56 -7.34
CA ILE A 507 4.66 -7.88 -7.58
C ILE A 507 5.92 -8.00 -6.74
N MET A 508 6.17 -9.16 -6.15
CA MET A 508 7.35 -9.37 -5.32
C MET A 508 8.17 -10.56 -5.83
N LEU A 509 9.47 -10.36 -6.02
CA LEU A 509 10.42 -11.41 -6.37
C LEU A 509 11.18 -11.85 -5.12
N VAL A 510 11.19 -13.17 -4.88
CA VAL A 510 11.97 -13.78 -3.79
C VAL A 510 12.80 -14.94 -4.31
N ASN A 511 13.80 -15.33 -3.52
CA ASN A 511 14.68 -16.47 -3.81
C ASN A 511 15.35 -16.35 -5.20
N GLY A 512 15.74 -15.12 -5.56
CA GLY A 512 16.29 -14.75 -6.86
C GLY A 512 17.81 -14.86 -6.98
N GLU A 513 18.50 -15.48 -6.03
CA GLU A 513 19.97 -15.56 -5.97
C GLU A 513 20.58 -16.09 -7.28
N LYS A 514 19.90 -17.03 -7.94
CA LYS A 514 20.31 -17.61 -9.24
C LYS A 514 19.16 -17.62 -10.22
N LEU A 515 19.47 -17.32 -11.48
CA LEU A 515 18.49 -17.31 -12.56
C LEU A 515 18.70 -18.40 -13.61
N SER A 516 19.88 -19.05 -13.67
CA SER A 516 20.09 -20.15 -14.60
C SER A 516 19.05 -21.26 -14.41
N ARG A 517 18.60 -21.86 -15.51
CA ARG A 517 17.59 -22.94 -15.40
C ARG A 517 18.23 -24.20 -14.82
N ASN A 518 17.67 -24.70 -13.71
CA ASN A 518 18.15 -25.91 -13.02
C ASN A 518 19.63 -25.89 -12.63
N ASP A 519 20.17 -24.71 -12.29
CA ASP A 519 21.61 -24.49 -12.01
C ASP A 519 22.51 -25.04 -13.12
N ASN A 520 21.97 -25.15 -14.34
CA ASN A 520 22.69 -25.76 -15.44
C ASN A 520 23.57 -24.71 -16.13
N ASN A 521 24.86 -24.94 -15.99
CA ASN A 521 25.88 -24.12 -16.60
C ASN A 521 26.67 -24.83 -17.71
N ASN A 522 26.27 -26.05 -18.03
CA ASN A 522 26.86 -26.80 -19.13
C ASN A 522 26.09 -26.55 -20.43
N VAL A 523 26.86 -26.39 -21.50
CA VAL A 523 26.30 -26.37 -22.85
C VAL A 523 25.80 -27.77 -23.22
N ILE A 524 24.63 -27.86 -23.85
CA ILE A 524 23.98 -29.12 -24.22
C ILE A 524 23.98 -29.24 -25.75
N GLY A 525 24.47 -30.35 -26.31
CA GLY A 525 24.45 -30.62 -27.74
C GLY A 525 25.64 -31.46 -28.20
N GLU A 526 25.46 -32.26 -29.26
CA GLU A 526 26.54 -33.06 -29.85
C GLU A 526 27.31 -32.26 -30.91
N THR A 527 26.61 -31.41 -31.65
CA THR A 527 27.15 -30.52 -32.68
C THR A 527 27.34 -29.08 -32.18
N ASP A 528 28.21 -28.30 -32.82
CA ASP A 528 28.42 -26.90 -32.43
C ASP A 528 27.16 -26.04 -32.60
N ASN A 529 26.30 -26.35 -33.58
CA ASN A 529 25.03 -25.65 -33.77
C ASN A 529 24.05 -25.91 -32.61
N GLU A 530 23.88 -27.17 -32.19
CA GLU A 530 23.02 -27.52 -31.04
C GLU A 530 23.55 -26.89 -29.75
N LYS A 531 24.88 -26.90 -29.58
CA LYS A 531 25.56 -26.23 -28.46
C LYS A 531 25.27 -24.73 -28.44
N ILE A 532 25.43 -24.04 -29.57
CA ILE A 532 25.13 -22.61 -29.70
C ILE A 532 23.65 -22.35 -29.39
N GLU A 533 22.74 -23.12 -29.98
CA GLU A 533 21.29 -23.02 -29.73
C GLU A 533 20.97 -23.16 -28.23
N SER A 534 21.61 -24.12 -27.55
CA SER A 534 21.40 -24.33 -26.11
C SER A 534 21.84 -23.15 -25.24
N ILE A 535 22.78 -22.33 -25.72
CA ILE A 535 23.24 -21.13 -25.02
C ILE A 535 22.30 -19.95 -25.32
N VAL A 536 21.99 -19.72 -26.60
CA VAL A 536 21.29 -18.50 -27.03
C VAL A 536 19.78 -18.57 -26.80
N LYS A 537 19.21 -19.77 -26.57
CA LYS A 537 17.77 -19.93 -26.26
C LYS A 537 17.39 -19.41 -24.87
N GLU A 538 18.32 -19.47 -23.91
CA GLU A 538 18.08 -19.03 -22.52
C GLU A 538 18.57 -17.59 -22.33
N LYS A 539 17.63 -16.64 -22.25
CA LYS A 539 17.89 -15.19 -22.22
C LYS A 539 18.07 -14.60 -20.82
N GLY A 540 17.60 -15.29 -19.77
CA GLY A 540 17.68 -14.81 -18.38
C GLY A 540 16.31 -14.50 -17.77
N LEU A 541 16.11 -13.29 -17.25
CA LEU A 541 14.84 -12.82 -16.67
C LEU A 541 14.49 -11.43 -17.23
N ILE A 542 13.25 -11.28 -17.70
CA ILE A 542 12.61 -9.99 -17.96
C ILE A 542 11.30 -10.01 -17.16
N LEU A 543 11.29 -9.39 -15.98
CA LEU A 543 10.04 -9.14 -15.26
C LEU A 543 9.44 -7.85 -15.79
N VAL A 544 8.17 -7.90 -16.20
CA VAL A 544 7.40 -6.72 -16.58
C VAL A 544 6.13 -6.65 -15.78
N THR A 545 5.85 -5.48 -15.21
CA THR A 545 4.60 -5.20 -14.51
C THR A 545 4.22 -3.74 -14.62
N ASN A 546 2.94 -3.44 -14.83
CA ASN A 546 2.43 -2.08 -14.76
C ASN A 546 2.35 -1.55 -13.31
N LEU A 547 2.70 -2.37 -12.33
CA LEU A 547 2.55 -2.11 -10.90
C LEU A 547 3.90 -1.95 -10.19
N PRO A 548 3.95 -1.51 -8.92
CA PRO A 548 5.16 -1.52 -8.13
C PRO A 548 5.77 -2.93 -8.01
N ALA A 549 7.10 -3.03 -8.04
CA ALA A 549 7.85 -4.27 -7.89
C ALA A 549 8.77 -4.22 -6.67
N TYR A 550 8.80 -5.31 -5.91
CA TYR A 550 9.65 -5.50 -4.74
C TYR A 550 10.62 -6.65 -4.98
N ILE A 551 11.91 -6.45 -4.73
CA ILE A 551 12.93 -7.48 -4.91
C ILE A 551 13.58 -7.74 -3.56
N GLN A 552 13.42 -8.95 -3.03
CA GLN A 552 13.93 -9.30 -1.71
C GLN A 552 15.13 -10.24 -1.77
N GLY A 553 16.18 -9.85 -1.04
CA GLY A 553 17.39 -10.64 -0.84
C GLY A 553 18.38 -10.55 -2.00
N ASP A 554 19.47 -11.31 -1.88
CA ASP A 554 20.48 -11.38 -2.93
C ASP A 554 19.88 -11.82 -4.26
N PHE A 555 20.21 -11.10 -5.32
CA PHE A 555 19.56 -11.23 -6.61
C PHE A 555 20.57 -11.39 -7.74
N ASN A 556 20.48 -12.54 -8.41
CA ASN A 556 21.22 -12.89 -9.62
C ASN A 556 22.75 -12.79 -9.43
N LEU A 557 23.29 -13.49 -8.43
CA LEU A 557 24.70 -13.46 -8.11
C LEU A 557 25.55 -14.14 -9.19
N HIS A 558 26.79 -13.65 -9.33
CA HIS A 558 27.80 -14.38 -10.07
C HIS A 558 28.46 -15.45 -9.19
N ASP A 559 28.80 -16.59 -9.78
CA ASP A 559 29.62 -17.60 -9.11
C ASP A 559 31.10 -17.16 -9.03
N HIS A 560 31.54 -16.37 -10.00
CA HIS A 560 32.89 -15.85 -10.21
C HIS A 560 32.87 -14.32 -10.32
N GLY A 561 33.94 -13.62 -9.95
CA GLY A 561 34.05 -12.19 -10.25
C GLY A 561 34.78 -11.95 -11.57
N GLU A 562 34.67 -10.75 -12.14
CA GLU A 562 35.34 -10.37 -13.39
C GLU A 562 36.87 -10.62 -13.33
N PHE A 563 37.46 -10.39 -12.14
CA PHE A 563 38.89 -10.57 -11.89
C PHE A 563 39.16 -11.64 -10.82
N GLN A 564 40.28 -12.36 -10.97
CA GLN A 564 40.71 -13.38 -10.01
C GLN A 564 40.86 -12.80 -8.59
N GLY A 565 40.20 -13.43 -7.61
CA GLY A 565 40.39 -13.16 -6.18
C GLY A 565 39.38 -12.20 -5.53
N ALA A 566 38.43 -11.63 -6.26
CA ALA A 566 37.31 -10.86 -5.71
C ALA A 566 36.03 -11.17 -6.50
N LYS A 567 34.92 -11.49 -5.80
CA LYS A 567 33.61 -11.73 -6.43
C LYS A 567 32.88 -10.43 -6.81
N ASN A 568 33.11 -9.36 -6.03
CA ASN A 568 32.56 -8.03 -6.26
C ASN A 568 33.67 -7.09 -6.72
N ILE A 569 33.29 -6.06 -7.49
CA ILE A 569 34.18 -4.97 -7.87
C ILE A 569 34.74 -4.31 -6.59
N ASP A 570 36.05 -4.12 -6.53
CA ASP A 570 36.73 -3.33 -5.52
C ASP A 570 36.83 -1.89 -6.04
N TRP A 571 36.21 -0.95 -5.32
CA TRP A 571 36.00 0.44 -5.71
C TRP A 571 37.14 1.33 -5.20
N ASP A 572 38.18 0.76 -4.57
CA ASP A 572 39.49 1.40 -4.59
C ASP A 572 39.94 1.49 -6.05
N PHE A 573 39.95 2.71 -6.57
CA PHE A 573 40.38 3.04 -7.93
C PHE A 573 41.72 2.38 -8.30
N ASN A 574 42.66 2.30 -7.35
CA ASN A 574 43.97 1.68 -7.59
C ASN A 574 43.90 0.15 -7.64
N ALA A 575 42.95 -0.45 -6.91
CA ALA A 575 42.66 -1.86 -6.98
C ALA A 575 41.90 -2.22 -8.26
N TYR A 576 40.93 -1.40 -8.70
CA TYR A 576 40.18 -1.61 -9.94
C TYR A 576 41.08 -1.56 -11.17
N TYR A 577 41.86 -0.49 -11.34
CA TYR A 577 42.79 -0.32 -12.48
C TYR A 577 44.14 -1.01 -12.29
N ASN A 578 44.27 -1.97 -11.36
CA ASN A 578 45.54 -2.65 -11.14
C ASN A 578 45.93 -3.46 -12.39
N PRO A 579 47.02 -3.10 -13.10
CA PRO A 579 47.41 -3.76 -14.35
C PRO A 579 47.85 -5.22 -14.16
N ASN A 580 47.98 -5.68 -12.91
CA ASN A 580 48.31 -7.07 -12.57
C ASN A 580 47.07 -7.94 -12.29
N LYS A 581 45.86 -7.36 -12.22
CA LYS A 581 44.63 -8.16 -12.12
C LYS A 581 44.44 -8.94 -13.41
N LYS A 582 44.17 -10.24 -13.26
CA LYS A 582 43.87 -11.14 -14.38
C LYS A 582 42.36 -11.35 -14.41
N LEU A 583 41.79 -11.34 -15.61
CA LEU A 583 40.41 -11.74 -15.82
C LEU A 583 40.19 -13.17 -15.31
N ASP A 584 39.08 -13.40 -14.63
CA ASP A 584 38.61 -14.75 -14.37
C ASP A 584 38.05 -15.32 -15.68
N THR A 585 38.60 -16.46 -16.10
CA THR A 585 38.21 -17.11 -17.35
C THR A 585 36.83 -17.78 -17.28
N SER A 586 36.27 -17.92 -16.08
CA SER A 586 34.95 -18.51 -15.82
C SER A 586 33.82 -17.49 -15.65
N PHE A 587 34.14 -16.20 -15.73
CA PHE A 587 33.17 -15.12 -15.56
C PHE A 587 32.17 -15.01 -16.72
N ALA A 588 30.87 -14.86 -16.40
CA ALA A 588 29.78 -14.60 -17.35
C ALA A 588 29.68 -15.57 -18.57
N CYS A 589 30.14 -16.81 -18.43
CA CYS A 589 30.25 -17.78 -19.53
C CYS A 589 29.72 -19.16 -19.14
N ARG A 590 29.49 -20.05 -20.12
CA ARG A 590 29.05 -21.44 -19.90
C ARG A 590 30.16 -22.46 -20.19
N ILE A 591 30.19 -23.55 -19.41
CA ILE A 591 31.17 -24.63 -19.58
C ILE A 591 30.96 -25.29 -20.95
N GLY A 592 32.01 -25.27 -21.79
CA GLY A 592 32.01 -25.92 -23.10
C GLY A 592 31.45 -25.06 -24.24
N ASP A 593 31.34 -23.75 -24.06
CA ASP A 593 30.91 -22.80 -25.10
C ASP A 593 31.87 -22.79 -26.31
N PRO A 594 31.41 -23.22 -27.51
CA PRO A 594 32.27 -23.30 -28.69
C PRO A 594 32.66 -21.93 -29.25
N ARG A 595 31.98 -20.84 -28.86
CA ARG A 595 32.26 -19.47 -29.34
C ARG A 595 33.53 -18.88 -28.70
N ILE A 596 33.95 -19.41 -27.56
CA ILE A 596 35.08 -18.94 -26.75
C ILE A 596 36.06 -20.08 -26.41
N SER A 597 36.44 -20.88 -27.42
CA SER A 597 37.22 -22.12 -27.24
C SER A 597 38.48 -21.93 -26.37
N GLY A 598 38.57 -22.68 -25.26
CA GLY A 598 39.70 -22.62 -24.31
C GLY A 598 39.52 -21.65 -23.15
N PHE A 599 38.39 -20.94 -23.10
CA PHE A 599 37.90 -20.12 -21.98
C PHE A 599 36.73 -20.85 -21.29
N CYS A 600 36.41 -20.50 -20.05
CA CYS A 600 35.28 -21.05 -19.27
C CYS A 600 35.40 -22.47 -18.68
N PRO A 601 36.38 -22.75 -17.80
CA PRO A 601 36.52 -24.07 -17.16
C PRO A 601 35.48 -24.38 -16.08
N GLU A 602 35.02 -23.37 -15.33
CA GLU A 602 34.07 -23.52 -14.21
C GLU A 602 32.69 -22.88 -14.53
N GLY A 603 32.69 -21.85 -15.37
CA GLY A 603 31.52 -21.10 -15.83
C GLY A 603 30.78 -20.32 -14.75
N ASP A 604 29.71 -19.63 -15.15
CA ASP A 604 28.87 -18.79 -14.30
C ASP A 604 27.35 -19.06 -14.43
N ASN A 605 26.63 -19.17 -13.30
CA ASN A 605 25.17 -19.28 -13.29
C ASN A 605 24.44 -17.93 -13.45
N TRP A 606 25.15 -16.81 -13.45
CA TRP A 606 24.58 -15.50 -13.74
C TRP A 606 23.86 -15.46 -15.10
N ARG A 607 22.73 -14.76 -15.18
CA ARG A 607 22.00 -14.49 -16.43
C ARG A 607 21.59 -13.03 -16.49
N ALA A 608 21.34 -12.49 -17.69
CA ALA A 608 20.80 -11.13 -17.80
C ALA A 608 19.46 -11.01 -17.07
N ALA A 609 19.27 -9.92 -16.33
CA ALA A 609 18.06 -9.65 -15.57
C ALA A 609 17.61 -8.21 -15.78
N THR A 610 16.38 -8.04 -16.26
CA THR A 610 15.76 -6.73 -16.51
C THR A 610 14.42 -6.69 -15.81
N VAL A 611 14.17 -5.64 -15.02
CA VAL A 611 12.89 -5.42 -14.34
C VAL A 611 12.29 -4.10 -14.81
N LEU A 612 11.11 -4.18 -15.43
CA LEU A 612 10.31 -3.05 -15.90
C LEU A 612 9.07 -2.94 -15.00
N SER A 613 8.95 -1.83 -14.29
CA SER A 613 7.90 -1.66 -13.28
C SER A 613 7.50 -0.19 -13.11
N ASP A 614 6.30 0.04 -12.59
CA ASP A 614 5.87 1.37 -12.13
C ASP A 614 6.86 2.01 -11.16
N SER A 615 7.33 1.24 -10.18
CA SER A 615 8.30 1.67 -9.17
C SER A 615 9.01 0.45 -8.60
N ILE A 616 10.33 0.52 -8.34
CA ILE A 616 11.10 -0.63 -7.85
C ILE A 616 11.65 -0.37 -6.45
N SER A 617 11.30 -1.25 -5.51
CA SER A 617 11.79 -1.26 -4.14
C SER A 617 12.73 -2.45 -3.92
N LEU A 618 13.92 -2.18 -3.37
CA LEU A 618 14.92 -3.19 -3.02
C LEU A 618 14.87 -3.46 -1.52
N LEU A 619 14.69 -4.72 -1.17
CA LEU A 619 14.53 -5.20 0.19
C LEU A 619 15.66 -6.16 0.54
N SER A 620 16.25 -6.01 1.72
CA SER A 620 17.29 -6.90 2.19
C SER A 620 16.74 -8.29 2.54
N GLY A 621 17.64 -9.25 2.75
CA GLY A 621 17.26 -10.57 3.27
C GLY A 621 16.60 -10.55 4.65
N ASN A 622 16.77 -9.46 5.42
CA ASN A 622 16.16 -9.30 6.75
C ASN A 622 14.73 -8.74 6.71
N PHE A 623 14.27 -8.22 5.56
CA PHE A 623 12.95 -7.60 5.48
C PHE A 623 11.86 -8.60 5.88
N ARG A 624 11.06 -8.24 6.89
CA ARG A 624 9.95 -9.04 7.38
C ARG A 624 8.63 -8.31 7.12
N PRO A 625 7.73 -8.88 6.30
CA PRO A 625 6.38 -8.34 6.10
C PRO A 625 5.62 -8.08 7.41
N GLY A 626 5.64 -9.03 8.35
CA GLY A 626 4.91 -8.92 9.61
C GLY A 626 3.40 -9.11 9.46
N PHE A 627 2.66 -8.83 10.53
CA PHE A 627 1.21 -9.06 10.61
C PHE A 627 0.45 -7.90 11.27
N ARG A 628 -0.85 -7.80 11.00
CA ARG A 628 -1.70 -6.69 11.46
C ARG A 628 -1.74 -6.56 12.98
N ASN A 629 -1.76 -7.67 13.72
CA ASN A 629 -1.79 -7.69 15.19
C ASN A 629 -0.50 -7.15 15.83
N GLU A 630 0.61 -7.08 15.10
CA GLU A 630 1.88 -6.52 15.60
C GLU A 630 1.86 -4.98 15.60
N GLY A 631 0.95 -4.38 14.83
CA GLY A 631 0.82 -2.94 14.61
C GLY A 631 -0.58 -2.38 14.85
N ASP A 632 -1.47 -3.15 15.50
CA ASP A 632 -2.89 -2.81 15.72
C ASP A 632 -3.59 -2.26 14.45
N PHE A 633 -3.27 -2.81 13.27
CA PHE A 633 -3.71 -2.24 11.99
C PHE A 633 -5.24 -2.24 11.83
N ASP A 634 -5.90 -3.30 12.28
CA ASP A 634 -7.36 -3.44 12.24
C ASP A 634 -8.10 -2.40 13.10
N LEU A 635 -7.39 -1.70 13.99
CA LEU A 635 -7.96 -0.64 14.84
C LEU A 635 -7.90 0.74 14.20
N ARG A 636 -7.32 0.92 13.00
CA ARG A 636 -7.26 2.20 12.26
C ARG A 636 -8.58 2.53 11.57
N ASN A 637 -8.78 3.78 11.16
CA ASN A 637 -9.83 4.10 10.19
C ASN A 637 -9.35 3.77 8.76
N ASN A 638 -9.64 2.56 8.30
CA ASN A 638 -9.26 2.13 6.95
C ASN A 638 -10.25 2.57 5.86
N VAL A 639 -11.42 3.13 6.21
CA VAL A 639 -12.59 3.22 5.30
C VAL A 639 -13.26 4.59 5.18
N GLY A 640 -12.93 5.57 6.02
CA GLY A 640 -13.39 6.96 5.87
C GLY A 640 -14.67 7.28 6.63
N ASN A 641 -15.60 8.04 6.02
CA ASN A 641 -16.78 8.65 6.67
C ASN A 641 -18.10 7.95 6.33
N ILE A 642 -18.09 6.63 6.13
CA ILE A 642 -19.32 5.86 5.96
C ILE A 642 -19.99 5.57 7.31
N VAL A 643 -21.28 5.21 7.33
CA VAL A 643 -21.99 4.77 8.54
C VAL A 643 -21.97 3.25 8.64
N THR A 644 -21.87 2.74 9.88
CA THR A 644 -21.99 1.30 10.17
C THR A 644 -23.29 1.01 10.92
N GLU A 645 -23.33 1.39 12.19
CA GLU A 645 -24.44 1.11 13.12
C GLU A 645 -25.00 2.38 13.77
N GLY A 646 -24.49 3.57 13.43
CA GLY A 646 -24.72 4.80 14.22
C GLY A 646 -24.00 4.78 15.58
N TYR A 647 -24.39 5.67 16.49
CA TYR A 647 -23.82 5.77 17.84
C TYR A 647 -24.85 6.25 18.86
N ASP A 648 -25.05 5.47 19.94
CA ASP A 648 -25.94 5.80 21.07
C ASP A 648 -25.33 6.96 21.89
N LEU A 649 -25.71 8.19 21.57
CA LEU A 649 -25.26 9.43 22.23
C LEU A 649 -26.04 9.70 23.52
N SER A 650 -27.27 9.22 23.60
CA SER A 650 -28.17 9.35 24.74
C SER A 650 -27.79 8.43 25.92
N GLY A 651 -27.13 7.31 25.64
CA GLY A 651 -26.80 6.26 26.58
C GLY A 651 -28.00 5.43 27.04
N ASP A 652 -29.12 5.48 26.31
CA ASP A 652 -30.35 4.77 26.67
C ASP A 652 -30.44 3.34 26.10
N GLY A 653 -29.50 2.99 25.21
CA GLY A 653 -29.39 1.68 24.57
C GLY A 653 -30.18 1.52 23.26
N ASN A 654 -30.75 2.59 22.72
CA ASN A 654 -31.37 2.64 21.39
C ASN A 654 -30.59 3.60 20.47
N ILE A 655 -30.57 3.31 19.17
CA ILE A 655 -29.95 4.15 18.13
C ILE A 655 -30.98 4.52 17.04
N ASN A 656 -32.10 3.78 16.98
CA ASN A 656 -33.14 4.00 15.98
C ASN A 656 -34.17 4.97 16.54
N ASN A 657 -34.45 6.02 15.75
CA ASN A 657 -35.54 6.97 15.88
C ASN A 657 -36.81 6.40 16.54
N ASP A 658 -37.06 6.68 17.82
CA ASP A 658 -38.32 6.33 18.47
C ASP A 658 -39.38 7.35 18.00
N VAL A 659 -40.18 6.98 16.99
CA VAL A 659 -41.30 7.83 16.55
C VAL A 659 -42.42 7.77 17.60
N ASN A 660 -42.76 8.91 18.19
CA ASN A 660 -43.86 9.01 19.14
C ASN A 660 -45.22 8.65 18.50
N GLU A 661 -46.29 8.52 19.31
CA GLU A 661 -47.64 8.11 18.85
C GLU A 661 -48.24 8.98 17.72
N ASN A 662 -47.65 10.14 17.40
CA ASN A 662 -48.06 11.02 16.31
C ASN A 662 -47.22 10.86 15.03
N ASN A 663 -46.35 9.85 14.96
CA ASN A 663 -45.42 9.64 13.83
C ASN A 663 -44.50 10.86 13.61
N THR A 664 -44.15 11.52 14.71
CA THR A 664 -43.10 12.55 14.82
C THR A 664 -41.99 11.96 15.67
N LEU A 665 -40.73 12.21 15.32
CA LEU A 665 -39.58 11.76 16.09
C LEU A 665 -39.69 12.23 17.54
N ASP A 666 -39.28 11.40 18.50
CA ASP A 666 -39.20 11.85 19.88
C ASP A 666 -38.19 13.00 19.98
N ALA A 667 -38.53 14.03 20.75
CA ALA A 667 -37.62 15.17 20.96
C ALA A 667 -36.41 14.80 21.83
N ASP A 668 -36.35 13.53 22.27
CA ASP A 668 -35.31 12.94 23.10
C ASP A 668 -34.14 12.34 22.26
N ASP A 669 -34.31 12.14 20.94
CA ASP A 669 -33.28 11.58 20.02
C ASP A 669 -32.53 12.68 19.22
N GLU A 670 -32.88 13.94 19.42
CA GLU A 670 -32.26 15.12 18.80
C GLU A 670 -31.19 15.69 19.74
N PHE A 671 -29.92 15.52 19.38
CA PHE A 671 -28.79 16.09 20.13
C PHE A 671 -28.24 17.35 19.47
N GLU A 672 -28.01 18.35 20.31
CA GLU A 672 -27.39 19.62 19.93
C GLU A 672 -25.90 19.56 20.30
N PHE A 673 -25.05 19.22 19.34
CA PHE A 673 -23.60 19.33 19.47
C PHE A 673 -23.09 20.55 18.69
N THR A 674 -22.05 21.22 19.21
CA THR A 674 -21.27 22.16 18.40
C THR A 674 -20.13 21.42 17.71
N GLU A 675 -19.68 21.93 16.56
CA GLU A 675 -18.53 21.37 15.81
C GLU A 675 -17.25 21.39 16.65
N GLN A 676 -17.13 22.42 17.49
CA GLN A 676 -16.08 22.52 18.50
C GLN A 676 -16.13 21.37 19.52
N ASP A 677 -17.32 20.91 19.93
CA ASP A 677 -17.47 19.80 20.87
C ASP A 677 -17.04 18.46 20.27
N LEU A 678 -17.15 18.32 18.95
CA LEU A 678 -16.87 17.07 18.23
C LEU A 678 -15.52 17.06 17.51
N LEU A 679 -14.78 18.18 17.53
CA LEU A 679 -13.53 18.37 16.76
C LEU A 679 -13.69 17.98 15.29
N THR A 680 -14.90 18.16 14.76
CA THR A 680 -15.30 17.76 13.42
C THR A 680 -16.15 18.89 12.88
N ASP A 681 -15.75 19.45 11.74
CA ASP A 681 -16.58 20.37 10.97
C ASP A 681 -17.72 19.54 10.36
N LEU A 682 -18.92 19.70 10.90
CA LEU A 682 -20.07 18.86 10.58
C LEU A 682 -20.97 19.52 9.53
N ASP A 683 -21.02 20.84 9.47
CA ASP A 683 -21.78 21.65 8.51
C ASP A 683 -20.97 22.03 7.27
N LYS A 684 -19.65 21.79 7.31
CA LYS A 684 -18.67 21.98 6.23
C LYS A 684 -18.50 23.44 5.84
N ASN A 685 -18.51 24.34 6.83
CA ASN A 685 -18.35 25.78 6.62
C ASN A 685 -16.88 26.24 6.59
N GLY A 686 -15.92 25.37 6.95
CA GLY A 686 -14.50 25.71 6.98
C GLY A 686 -13.97 26.08 8.36
N THR A 687 -14.80 26.06 9.41
CA THR A 687 -14.47 26.57 10.74
C THR A 687 -15.11 25.69 11.83
N LEU A 688 -14.40 25.48 12.93
CA LEU A 688 -14.97 24.88 14.13
C LEU A 688 -15.60 25.92 15.07
N GLU A 689 -15.67 27.19 14.65
CA GLU A 689 -16.09 28.32 15.50
C GLU A 689 -17.60 28.59 15.44
N ASP A 690 -18.33 27.92 14.55
CA ASP A 690 -19.74 28.18 14.37
C ASP A 690 -20.55 27.61 15.54
N THR A 691 -21.35 28.48 16.17
CA THR A 691 -22.43 28.09 17.11
C THR A 691 -23.61 27.45 16.39
N VAL A 692 -23.39 26.83 15.22
CA VAL A 692 -24.42 26.13 14.48
C VAL A 692 -24.67 24.81 15.21
N SER A 693 -25.70 24.85 16.03
CA SER A 693 -26.40 23.68 16.54
C SER A 693 -26.86 22.82 15.37
N LEU A 694 -26.15 21.73 15.11
CA LEU A 694 -26.59 20.74 14.14
C LEU A 694 -27.43 19.70 14.84
N THR A 695 -28.69 19.60 14.41
CA THR A 695 -29.54 18.45 14.69
C THR A 695 -28.99 17.26 13.92
N PHE A 696 -28.39 16.31 14.63
CA PHE A 696 -27.85 15.09 14.04
C PHE A 696 -28.53 13.87 14.66
N TYR A 697 -28.84 12.86 13.84
CA TYR A 697 -29.45 11.62 14.29
C TYR A 697 -28.38 10.60 14.68
N GLU A 698 -28.60 9.85 15.77
CA GLU A 698 -27.67 8.82 16.23
C GLU A 698 -27.37 7.77 15.15
N GLU A 699 -28.34 7.45 14.31
CA GLU A 699 -28.22 6.53 13.17
C GLU A 699 -27.35 7.06 12.02
N GLU A 700 -27.07 8.36 11.95
CA GLU A 700 -26.25 8.97 10.89
C GLU A 700 -24.76 9.01 11.25
N VAL A 701 -24.38 8.63 12.48
CA VAL A 701 -23.02 8.86 13.00
C VAL A 701 -22.00 8.08 12.18
N THR A 702 -21.09 8.82 11.54
CA THR A 702 -20.08 8.25 10.66
C THR A 702 -19.04 7.44 11.44
N THR A 703 -18.34 6.54 10.75
CA THR A 703 -17.30 5.71 11.33
C THR A 703 -16.12 6.51 11.88
N LYS A 704 -15.71 7.63 11.27
CA LYS A 704 -14.71 8.57 11.82
C LYS A 704 -15.20 9.20 13.12
N LEU A 705 -16.43 9.72 13.15
CA LEU A 705 -16.99 10.35 14.35
C LEU A 705 -17.21 9.34 15.49
N ALA A 706 -17.76 8.16 15.20
CA ALA A 706 -17.95 7.09 16.19
C ALA A 706 -16.63 6.66 16.85
N ARG A 707 -15.51 6.71 16.12
CA ARG A 707 -14.17 6.45 16.68
C ARG A 707 -13.75 7.55 17.64
N LEU A 708 -13.91 8.82 17.25
CA LEU A 708 -13.60 9.97 18.11
C LEU A 708 -14.45 9.94 19.38
N LEU A 709 -15.74 9.63 19.27
CA LEU A 709 -16.64 9.44 20.42
C LEU A 709 -16.20 8.29 21.34
N ASN A 710 -15.57 7.27 20.77
CA ASN A 710 -14.95 6.17 21.51
C ASN A 710 -13.53 6.48 22.04
N GLY A 711 -13.00 7.69 21.85
CA GLY A 711 -11.68 8.08 22.32
C GLY A 711 -10.52 7.59 21.43
N PHE A 712 -10.81 7.33 20.15
CA PHE A 712 -9.82 6.93 19.14
C PHE A 712 -9.72 7.99 18.04
N TYR A 713 -8.50 8.35 17.71
CA TYR A 713 -8.19 9.19 16.56
C TYR A 713 -8.50 8.48 15.22
N ALA A 714 -8.39 9.21 14.11
CA ALA A 714 -8.56 8.63 12.79
C ALA A 714 -7.47 7.57 12.53
N ASN A 715 -6.22 7.87 12.89
CA ASN A 715 -5.17 6.88 13.07
C ASN A 715 -5.29 6.11 14.39
N ASN A 716 -4.70 4.91 14.42
CA ASN A 716 -4.54 4.15 15.65
C ASN A 716 -3.07 4.10 16.02
N PHE A 717 -2.74 4.66 17.17
CA PHE A 717 -1.42 4.58 17.76
C PHE A 717 -1.20 3.16 18.27
N VAL A 718 -0.09 2.54 17.86
CA VAL A 718 0.13 1.14 18.21
C VAL A 718 0.29 1.01 19.72
N THR A 719 -0.71 0.40 20.38
CA THR A 719 -0.74 0.25 21.83
C THR A 719 -0.44 -1.19 22.25
N ASN A 720 -0.70 -2.20 21.42
CA ASN A 720 -0.37 -3.60 21.71
C ASN A 720 0.89 -4.14 21.05
N GLY A 721 1.55 -3.33 20.24
CA GLY A 721 2.59 -3.85 19.35
C GLY A 721 3.78 -4.45 20.12
N LEU A 722 4.82 -4.81 19.37
CA LEU A 722 5.94 -5.60 19.89
C LEU A 722 6.55 -5.03 21.18
N SER A 723 6.59 -3.70 21.37
CA SER A 723 7.10 -3.06 22.58
C SER A 723 6.22 -3.16 23.85
N SER A 724 5.08 -3.86 23.81
CA SER A 724 4.12 -3.92 24.92
C SER A 724 4.41 -5.00 25.96
N ASN A 725 5.57 -5.68 25.89
CA ASN A 725 5.93 -6.84 26.70
C ASN A 725 5.00 -8.04 26.48
N VAL A 726 4.38 -8.08 25.31
CA VAL A 726 3.47 -9.12 24.88
C VAL A 726 4.21 -10.18 24.07
N VAL A 727 3.85 -11.45 24.25
CA VAL A 727 4.33 -12.55 23.40
C VAL A 727 3.38 -12.68 22.22
N ILE A 728 3.82 -12.27 21.03
CA ILE A 728 3.10 -12.45 19.77
C ILE A 728 3.79 -13.56 18.98
N ASN A 729 3.07 -14.64 18.65
CA ASN A 729 3.52 -15.73 17.78
C ASN A 729 4.90 -16.32 18.16
N SER A 730 5.07 -16.71 19.42
CA SER A 730 6.34 -17.25 19.96
C SER A 730 7.53 -16.27 19.98
N ASN A 731 7.35 -15.00 19.62
CA ASN A 731 8.38 -13.98 19.86
C ASN A 731 8.54 -13.74 21.37
N PRO A 732 9.77 -13.52 21.86
CA PRO A 732 9.98 -13.16 23.25
C PRO A 732 9.19 -11.88 23.57
N ALA A 733 8.80 -11.70 24.83
CA ALA A 733 8.22 -10.45 25.27
C ALA A 733 9.28 -9.33 25.10
N LEU A 734 8.96 -8.31 24.30
CA LEU A 734 9.86 -7.21 23.98
C LEU A 734 9.39 -5.92 24.66
N GLU A 735 10.35 -5.09 25.07
CA GLU A 735 10.09 -3.80 25.70
C GLU A 735 10.43 -2.65 24.74
N ASP A 736 9.86 -1.48 25.01
CA ASP A 736 10.24 -0.20 24.37
C ASP A 736 11.77 0.04 24.34
N ASN A 737 12.48 -0.46 25.37
CA ASN A 737 13.93 -0.34 25.45
C ASN A 737 14.66 -1.08 24.32
N ASP A 738 14.16 -2.23 23.88
CA ASP A 738 14.78 -3.02 22.82
C ASP A 738 14.78 -2.24 21.49
N TYR A 739 13.67 -1.56 21.22
CA TYR A 739 13.48 -0.78 20.01
C TYR A 739 14.25 0.53 20.01
N ARG A 740 14.15 1.33 21.08
CA ARG A 740 14.82 2.63 21.11
C ARG A 740 16.35 2.53 21.17
N ASN A 741 16.89 1.45 21.74
CA ASN A 741 18.33 1.26 21.87
C ASN A 741 18.94 0.39 20.79
N ASN A 742 18.12 -0.21 19.92
CA ASN A 742 18.55 -1.17 18.91
C ASN A 742 19.27 -2.37 19.54
N GLU A 743 18.60 -3.02 20.49
CA GLU A 743 19.08 -4.24 21.13
C GLU A 743 18.90 -5.45 20.20
N ASP A 744 19.78 -6.46 20.31
CA ASP A 744 19.84 -7.61 19.37
C ASP A 744 18.59 -8.50 19.38
N ASN A 745 17.74 -8.42 20.42
CA ASN A 745 16.51 -9.19 20.56
C ASN A 745 15.30 -8.56 19.87
N ALA A 746 15.38 -7.31 19.40
CA ALA A 746 14.24 -6.64 18.77
C ALA A 746 13.84 -7.33 17.46
N VAL A 747 12.53 -7.53 17.27
CA VAL A 747 11.95 -8.17 16.08
C VAL A 747 11.45 -7.11 15.11
N ASP A 748 11.75 -7.28 13.82
CA ASP A 748 11.29 -6.40 12.75
C ASP A 748 9.88 -6.78 12.26
N SER A 749 9.09 -5.77 11.92
CA SER A 749 7.75 -5.92 11.35
C SER A 749 7.36 -4.66 10.61
N SER A 750 7.01 -4.78 9.32
CA SER A 750 6.54 -3.63 8.57
C SER A 750 5.28 -2.99 9.19
N TYR A 751 4.47 -3.72 9.96
CA TYR A 751 3.29 -3.18 10.64
C TYR A 751 3.62 -2.37 11.90
N PHE A 752 4.82 -2.54 12.45
CA PHE A 752 5.25 -1.91 13.71
C PHE A 752 6.36 -0.88 13.51
N ASN A 753 7.48 -1.28 12.91
CA ASN A 753 8.71 -0.48 12.88
C ASN A 753 9.05 0.06 11.50
N ASN A 754 8.13 0.77 10.83
CA ASN A 754 8.38 1.51 9.57
C ASN A 754 8.58 3.03 9.76
N PHE A 755 8.56 3.51 11.01
CA PHE A 755 8.66 4.91 11.47
C PHE A 755 7.65 5.93 10.89
N THR A 756 6.79 5.51 9.97
CA THR A 756 5.61 6.26 9.52
C THR A 756 4.38 5.92 10.38
N THR A 757 4.20 4.65 10.75
CA THR A 757 3.20 4.19 11.71
C THR A 757 3.57 4.73 13.09
N PRO A 758 2.72 5.56 13.73
CA PRO A 758 3.01 6.07 15.05
C PRO A 758 2.84 4.97 16.11
N VAL A 759 3.85 4.85 16.96
CA VAL A 759 3.90 3.87 18.05
C VAL A 759 3.88 4.63 19.37
N GLN A 760 2.92 4.31 20.24
CA GLN A 760 2.87 4.90 21.57
C GLN A 760 4.04 4.38 22.40
N ARG A 761 4.84 5.31 22.94
CA ARG A 761 5.99 4.99 23.78
C ARG A 761 5.54 4.41 25.12
N ARG A 762 6.39 3.57 25.70
CA ARG A 762 6.20 2.98 27.03
C ARG A 762 7.37 3.30 27.95
N GLY A 763 7.11 3.41 29.25
CA GLY A 763 8.14 3.84 30.21
C GLY A 763 7.74 3.68 31.67
N GLU A 764 8.48 4.35 32.57
CA GLU A 764 8.06 4.55 33.95
C GLU A 764 6.96 5.62 33.98
N PHE A 765 5.71 5.21 34.07
CA PHE A 765 4.55 6.09 34.04
C PHE A 765 3.43 5.55 34.94
N THR A 766 2.44 6.38 35.25
CA THR A 766 1.29 5.97 36.06
C THR A 766 0.48 4.88 35.36
N GLU A 767 0.15 3.81 36.08
CA GLU A 767 -0.60 2.67 35.54
C GLU A 767 -2.12 2.89 35.70
N TYR A 768 -2.85 2.78 34.58
CA TYR A 768 -4.31 2.85 34.52
C TYR A 768 -4.96 1.53 34.12
N LEU A 769 -6.17 1.28 34.61
CA LEU A 769 -7.00 0.15 34.18
C LEU A 769 -7.43 0.37 32.72
N THR A 770 -7.45 -0.71 31.92
CA THR A 770 -7.96 -0.67 30.56
C THR A 770 -9.30 -1.39 30.44
N GLU A 771 -10.23 -0.78 29.70
CA GLU A 771 -11.46 -1.40 29.22
C GLU A 771 -11.30 -1.78 27.74
N ILE A 772 -12.03 -2.81 27.32
CA ILE A 772 -11.96 -3.43 25.99
C ILE A 772 -13.36 -3.48 25.37
N CYS A 773 -13.46 -3.33 24.06
CA CYS A 773 -14.67 -3.60 23.29
C CYS A 773 -14.46 -4.83 22.40
N LEU A 774 -15.34 -5.83 22.51
CA LEU A 774 -15.22 -7.12 21.82
C LEU A 774 -15.89 -7.15 20.44
N LYS A 775 -16.08 -5.98 19.82
CA LYS A 775 -16.59 -5.78 18.46
C LYS A 775 -15.48 -5.25 17.54
N LEU A 776 -15.56 -5.58 16.26
CA LEU A 776 -14.72 -5.02 15.21
C LEU A 776 -15.60 -4.60 14.02
N PRO A 777 -15.38 -3.41 13.41
CA PRO A 777 -14.34 -2.42 13.73
C PRO A 777 -14.67 -1.56 14.97
N VAL A 778 -13.73 -0.71 15.41
CA VAL A 778 -13.89 0.19 16.58
C VAL A 778 -15.14 1.07 16.49
N SER A 779 -15.51 1.51 15.29
CA SER A 779 -16.70 2.33 15.05
C SER A 779 -18.02 1.61 15.35
N ALA A 780 -18.01 0.29 15.50
CA ALA A 780 -19.18 -0.48 15.88
C ALA A 780 -19.37 -0.62 17.40
N CYS A 781 -18.40 -0.15 18.20
CA CYS A 781 -18.47 -0.16 19.66
C CYS A 781 -19.40 0.96 20.14
N GLN A 782 -20.42 0.59 20.91
CA GLN A 782 -21.35 1.48 21.59
C GLN A 782 -20.88 1.74 23.03
N PRO A 783 -21.39 2.77 23.73
CA PRO A 783 -20.98 3.09 25.09
C PRO A 783 -21.08 1.91 26.08
N SER A 784 -22.06 1.02 25.89
CA SER A 784 -22.31 -0.16 26.72
C SER A 784 -21.39 -1.36 26.44
N ASP A 785 -20.66 -1.36 25.33
CA ASP A 785 -19.80 -2.48 24.90
C ASP A 785 -18.43 -2.48 25.59
N TRP A 786 -18.10 -1.41 26.33
CA TRP A 786 -16.80 -1.24 26.95
C TRP A 786 -16.76 -1.87 28.34
N VAL A 787 -15.96 -2.91 28.45
CA VAL A 787 -15.99 -3.85 29.59
C VAL A 787 -14.57 -4.17 30.08
N VAL A 788 -14.50 -4.74 31.27
CA VAL A 788 -13.31 -5.32 31.88
C VAL A 788 -13.51 -6.83 31.94
N LEU A 789 -12.50 -7.57 31.50
CA LEU A 789 -12.51 -9.03 31.52
C LEU A 789 -11.73 -9.48 32.75
N LEU A 790 -12.43 -10.09 33.70
CA LEU A 790 -11.83 -10.50 34.97
C LEU A 790 -12.27 -11.93 35.32
N ASP A 791 -11.35 -12.88 35.21
CA ASP A 791 -11.49 -14.25 35.73
C ASP A 791 -11.46 -14.23 37.27
N ASN A 792 -12.55 -13.79 37.87
CA ASN A 792 -12.61 -13.53 39.31
C ASN A 792 -12.49 -14.80 40.17
N ASN A 793 -12.62 -15.98 39.54
CA ASN A 793 -12.61 -17.27 40.19
C ASN A 793 -11.25 -18.01 40.01
N GLY A 794 -10.45 -17.59 39.01
CA GLY A 794 -9.10 -18.09 38.73
C GLY A 794 -9.05 -19.49 38.14
N ASP A 795 -10.12 -19.94 37.47
CA ASP A 795 -10.23 -21.26 36.86
C ASP A 795 -9.64 -21.33 35.45
N GLY A 796 -9.22 -20.19 34.89
CA GLY A 796 -8.62 -20.08 33.57
C GLY A 796 -9.63 -19.96 32.43
N THR A 797 -10.92 -19.82 32.75
CA THR A 797 -12.02 -19.65 31.80
C THR A 797 -12.79 -18.35 32.09
N LEU A 798 -13.29 -17.70 31.05
CA LEU A 798 -14.11 -16.49 31.19
C LEU A 798 -15.58 -16.84 30.96
N THR A 799 -16.47 -16.37 31.83
CA THR A 799 -17.92 -16.50 31.67
C THR A 799 -18.56 -15.15 31.36
N PRO A 800 -19.80 -15.11 30.83
CA PRO A 800 -20.50 -13.83 30.63
C PRO A 800 -20.65 -12.98 31.91
N GLY A 801 -20.63 -13.58 33.10
CA GLY A 801 -20.67 -12.87 34.38
C GLY A 801 -19.34 -12.25 34.81
N GLU A 802 -18.25 -12.58 34.11
CA GLU A 802 -16.89 -12.07 34.30
C GLU A 802 -16.51 -11.01 33.27
N ILE A 803 -17.46 -10.68 32.39
CA ILE A 803 -17.45 -9.51 31.52
C ILE A 803 -18.25 -8.42 32.24
N ILE A 804 -17.54 -7.48 32.86
CA ILE A 804 -18.14 -6.52 33.79
C ILE A 804 -17.78 -5.08 33.44
N SER A 805 -18.61 -4.12 33.83
CA SER A 805 -18.23 -2.70 33.72
C SER A 805 -17.13 -2.38 34.73
N ALA A 806 -16.14 -1.57 34.32
CA ALA A 806 -15.02 -1.14 35.18
C ALA A 806 -15.51 -0.53 36.51
N ASN A 807 -16.65 0.14 36.50
CA ASN A 807 -17.29 0.75 37.65
C ASN A 807 -17.79 -0.22 38.74
N THR A 808 -17.98 -1.49 38.39
CA THR A 808 -18.41 -2.53 39.35
C THR A 808 -17.24 -3.07 40.17
N LEU A 809 -16.00 -2.78 39.76
CA LEU A 809 -14.80 -3.13 40.50
C LEU A 809 -14.66 -2.16 41.67
N SER A 810 -15.12 -2.59 42.86
CA SER A 810 -14.87 -1.83 44.08
C SER A 810 -13.38 -1.59 44.24
N THR A 811 -12.98 -0.34 44.49
CA THR A 811 -11.59 0.08 44.79
C THR A 811 -11.01 -0.61 46.04
N SER A 812 -11.85 -1.29 46.84
CA SER A 812 -11.43 -2.11 47.97
C SER A 812 -11.06 -3.55 47.62
N THR A 813 -11.40 -4.01 46.41
CA THR A 813 -11.16 -5.39 45.94
C THR A 813 -9.71 -5.54 45.47
N SER A 814 -9.06 -6.61 45.93
CA SER A 814 -7.74 -7.03 45.45
C SER A 814 -7.94 -7.89 44.20
N ILE A 815 -7.33 -7.50 43.08
CA ILE A 815 -7.44 -8.18 41.78
C ILE A 815 -6.13 -8.90 41.50
N THR A 816 -6.14 -10.21 41.23
CA THR A 816 -4.94 -10.89 40.75
C THR A 816 -4.63 -10.40 39.33
N ILE A 817 -3.38 -10.02 39.06
CA ILE A 817 -3.03 -9.44 37.76
C ILE A 817 -3.21 -10.41 36.59
N ASN A 818 -2.90 -11.70 36.80
CA ASN A 818 -3.06 -12.74 35.78
C ASN A 818 -4.54 -13.04 35.46
N ASP A 819 -5.45 -12.65 36.36
CA ASP A 819 -6.89 -12.88 36.21
C ASP A 819 -7.56 -11.69 35.50
N LEU A 820 -6.88 -10.54 35.37
CA LEU A 820 -7.34 -9.36 34.64
C LEU A 820 -6.99 -9.47 33.16
N TRP A 821 -7.85 -10.14 32.39
CA TRP A 821 -7.57 -10.47 30.99
C TRP A 821 -7.67 -9.28 30.03
N SER A 822 -8.35 -8.19 30.42
CA SER A 822 -8.35 -6.93 29.67
C SER A 822 -7.08 -6.09 29.88
N GLY A 823 -6.20 -6.51 30.79
CA GLY A 823 -4.91 -5.86 31.06
C GLY A 823 -5.01 -4.50 31.75
N THR A 824 -3.89 -3.78 31.70
CA THR A 824 -3.74 -2.39 32.14
C THR A 824 -2.92 -1.62 31.11
N THR A 825 -2.64 -0.35 31.35
CA THR A 825 -1.65 0.38 30.54
C THR A 825 -0.23 -0.18 30.64
N ALA A 826 0.11 -0.98 31.66
CA ALA A 826 1.45 -1.57 31.84
C ALA A 826 1.51 -3.07 31.50
N GLU A 827 0.40 -3.79 31.69
CA GLU A 827 0.27 -5.21 31.34
C GLU A 827 -0.63 -5.37 30.10
N PRO A 828 -0.16 -6.04 29.04
CA PRO A 828 -0.99 -6.27 27.87
C PRO A 828 -2.20 -7.17 28.21
N PRO A 829 -3.30 -7.08 27.45
CA PRO A 829 -4.39 -8.04 27.58
C PRO A 829 -3.91 -9.45 27.20
N ARG A 830 -4.67 -10.46 27.64
CA ARG A 830 -4.39 -11.86 27.30
C ARG A 830 -4.41 -12.06 25.77
N GLN A 831 -3.58 -12.99 25.27
CA GLN A 831 -3.26 -13.16 23.85
C GLN A 831 -4.47 -13.14 22.92
N GLU A 832 -5.56 -13.79 23.31
CA GLU A 832 -6.74 -13.89 22.47
C GLU A 832 -7.39 -12.50 22.28
N TYR A 833 -7.40 -11.65 23.31
CA TYR A 833 -8.10 -10.36 23.31
C TYR A 833 -7.30 -9.18 22.76
N GLN A 834 -6.06 -9.44 22.34
CA GLN A 834 -5.08 -8.44 21.92
C GLN A 834 -5.47 -7.62 20.70
N ARG A 835 -6.25 -8.22 19.79
CA ARG A 835 -6.69 -7.57 18.55
C ARG A 835 -7.80 -6.54 18.76
N PHE A 836 -8.49 -6.57 19.90
CA PHE A 836 -9.62 -5.70 20.14
C PHE A 836 -9.21 -4.29 20.59
N PRO A 837 -10.04 -3.28 20.28
CA PRO A 837 -9.82 -1.93 20.77
C PRO A 837 -9.88 -1.88 22.29
N ARG A 838 -8.92 -1.15 22.86
CA ARG A 838 -8.80 -0.93 24.31
C ARG A 838 -8.40 0.49 24.60
N ARG A 839 -8.86 1.00 25.74
CA ARG A 839 -8.59 2.36 26.19
C ARG A 839 -8.56 2.43 27.71
N VAL A 840 -8.10 3.56 28.25
CA VAL A 840 -8.14 3.82 29.69
C VAL A 840 -9.59 3.85 30.18
N ALA A 841 -9.87 3.16 31.29
CA ALA A 841 -11.17 3.16 31.93
C ALA A 841 -11.40 4.43 32.76
N PHE A 842 -12.58 5.04 32.61
CA PHE A 842 -13.02 6.21 33.35
C PHE A 842 -14.27 5.90 34.17
N LEU A 843 -14.41 6.60 35.29
CA LEU A 843 -15.56 6.45 36.19
C LEU A 843 -16.85 6.92 35.51
N ARG A 844 -17.84 6.04 35.41
CA ARG A 844 -19.21 6.32 34.93
C ARG A 844 -20.28 6.39 36.04
N TYR A 845 -21.47 6.89 35.74
CA TYR A 845 -22.62 6.72 36.62
C TYR A 845 -23.18 5.30 36.50
N LEU A 846 -23.52 4.70 37.65
CA LEU A 846 -24.31 3.47 37.76
C LEU A 846 -25.48 3.72 38.71
N ASP A 847 -26.56 2.95 38.59
CA ASP A 847 -27.75 3.03 39.47
C ASP A 847 -27.43 3.00 40.98
N GLN A 848 -26.30 2.39 41.37
CA GLN A 848 -25.90 2.18 42.75
C GLN A 848 -24.82 3.15 43.27
N LEU A 849 -24.15 3.93 42.41
CA LEU A 849 -23.06 4.83 42.80
C LEU A 849 -23.57 6.23 43.12
N THR A 850 -23.19 6.79 44.28
CA THR A 850 -23.58 8.15 44.68
C THR A 850 -22.38 9.10 44.85
N PRO A 851 -21.78 9.59 43.74
CA PRO A 851 -20.69 10.56 43.83
C PRO A 851 -21.20 11.92 44.35
N ASN A 852 -20.39 12.63 45.14
CA ASN A 852 -20.73 13.94 45.72
C ASN A 852 -20.54 15.13 44.76
N VAL A 853 -20.62 14.90 43.45
CA VAL A 853 -20.53 15.95 42.43
C VAL A 853 -21.92 16.60 42.29
N PRO A 854 -22.05 17.94 42.23
CA PRO A 854 -23.34 18.60 42.09
C PRO A 854 -24.12 18.05 40.89
N LYS A 855 -25.32 17.51 41.16
CA LYS A 855 -26.24 16.92 40.17
C LYS A 855 -27.04 18.00 39.40
N GLU A 856 -26.41 19.14 39.10
CA GLU A 856 -27.09 20.25 38.43
C GLU A 856 -27.05 20.04 36.92
N GLY A 857 -28.20 19.73 36.31
CA GLY A 857 -28.38 19.80 34.85
C GLY A 857 -29.26 18.73 34.23
N TRP A 858 -29.16 17.46 34.65
CA TRP A 858 -29.97 16.39 34.05
C TRP A 858 -31.15 15.99 34.95
N ASN A 859 -32.37 16.35 34.54
CA ASN A 859 -33.63 15.90 35.14
C ASN A 859 -34.29 14.80 34.28
N LYS A 860 -33.64 13.64 34.20
CA LYS A 860 -34.23 12.34 33.84
C LYS A 860 -33.45 11.28 34.64
N GLY A 861 -34.07 10.16 35.03
CA GLY A 861 -33.35 9.09 35.77
C GLY A 861 -32.06 8.71 35.04
N ALA A 862 -30.96 8.50 35.77
CA ALA A 862 -29.61 8.40 35.21
C ALA A 862 -29.53 7.34 34.10
N ALA A 863 -29.17 7.73 32.88
CA ALA A 863 -28.80 6.80 31.82
C ALA A 863 -27.49 6.10 32.22
N ALA A 864 -27.38 4.81 31.89
CA ALA A 864 -26.15 4.05 32.12
C ALA A 864 -25.02 4.63 31.26
N ASN A 865 -23.76 4.38 31.64
CA ASN A 865 -22.55 4.69 30.85
C ASN A 865 -22.11 6.16 30.73
N VAL A 866 -22.86 7.14 31.28
CA VAL A 866 -22.45 8.56 31.33
C VAL A 866 -21.22 8.78 32.23
N LEU A 867 -20.26 9.62 31.81
CA LEU A 867 -19.04 9.90 32.58
C LEU A 867 -19.29 10.74 33.86
N VAL A 868 -18.56 10.43 34.93
CA VAL A 868 -18.46 11.29 36.13
C VAL A 868 -17.36 12.32 35.90
N LEU A 869 -17.76 13.59 35.76
CA LEU A 869 -16.87 14.71 35.50
C LEU A 869 -16.69 15.60 36.75
N GLN A 870 -15.52 16.22 36.88
CA GLN A 870 -15.23 17.27 37.86
C GLN A 870 -14.98 18.60 37.16
N ASN A 871 -15.40 19.70 37.77
CA ASN A 871 -15.06 21.03 37.29
C ASN A 871 -13.66 21.42 37.81
N ASP A 872 -12.75 21.73 36.89
CA ASP A 872 -11.42 22.26 37.14
C ASP A 872 -11.24 23.57 36.37
N ASN A 873 -11.38 24.71 37.04
CA ASN A 873 -11.27 26.04 36.45
C ASN A 873 -12.11 26.24 35.17
N GLU A 874 -13.40 25.92 35.24
CA GLU A 874 -14.36 26.00 34.12
C GLU A 874 -14.20 24.91 33.05
N THR A 875 -13.25 23.98 33.21
CA THR A 875 -13.11 22.80 32.35
C THR A 875 -13.66 21.54 33.04
N TRP A 876 -14.46 20.73 32.33
CA TRP A 876 -14.92 19.44 32.86
C TRP A 876 -13.89 18.35 32.57
N ARG A 877 -13.42 17.69 33.63
CA ARG A 877 -12.38 16.65 33.58
C ARG A 877 -12.94 15.29 34.01
N PRO A 878 -12.70 14.22 33.25
CA PRO A 878 -13.11 12.87 33.62
C PRO A 878 -12.23 12.31 34.75
N VAL A 879 -12.73 11.33 35.48
CA VAL A 879 -12.01 10.68 36.59
C VAL A 879 -11.46 9.32 36.15
N PRO A 880 -10.15 9.19 35.85
CA PRO A 880 -9.57 7.91 35.46
C PRO A 880 -9.53 6.90 36.62
N ILE A 881 -9.67 5.63 36.27
CA ILE A 881 -9.51 4.49 37.18
C ILE A 881 -8.08 3.99 37.05
N GLY A 882 -7.26 4.14 38.10
CA GLY A 882 -5.87 3.73 38.06
C GLY A 882 -5.49 2.72 39.13
N VAL A 883 -4.28 2.18 39.01
CA VAL A 883 -3.71 1.25 39.98
C VAL A 883 -3.14 2.04 41.15
N ALA A 884 -3.54 1.70 42.37
CA ALA A 884 -3.11 2.33 43.61
C ALA A 884 -1.94 1.59 44.27
N SER A 885 -1.85 0.28 44.06
CA SER A 885 -0.72 -0.52 44.52
C SER A 885 -0.68 -1.86 43.81
N LYS A 886 0.54 -2.33 43.51
CA LYS A 886 0.84 -3.69 43.05
C LYS A 886 1.65 -4.40 44.13
N THR A 887 1.08 -5.41 44.79
CA THR A 887 1.75 -6.14 45.87
C THR A 887 1.49 -7.63 45.77
N GLY A 888 2.56 -8.42 45.59
CA GLY A 888 2.47 -9.89 45.53
C GLY A 888 1.55 -10.41 44.43
N GLY A 889 1.65 -9.83 43.21
CA GLY A 889 0.82 -10.21 42.06
C GLY A 889 -0.63 -9.74 42.11
N ASN A 890 -0.98 -8.91 43.10
CA ASN A 890 -2.30 -8.35 43.28
C ASN A 890 -2.28 -6.83 43.05
N LEU A 891 -3.31 -6.34 42.36
CA LEU A 891 -3.60 -4.95 42.09
C LEU A 891 -4.70 -4.45 43.02
N LYS A 892 -4.62 -3.19 43.42
CA LYS A 892 -5.74 -2.44 44.01
C LYS A 892 -6.03 -1.23 43.14
N LEU A 893 -7.29 -0.97 42.85
CA LEU A 893 -7.71 0.15 42.03
C LEU A 893 -8.07 1.37 42.88
N SER A 894 -7.96 2.56 42.31
CA SER A 894 -8.45 3.81 42.92
C SER A 894 -8.88 4.80 41.85
N TYR A 895 -9.64 5.80 42.26
CA TYR A 895 -10.08 6.91 41.41
C TYR A 895 -9.16 8.10 41.62
N TYR A 896 -8.70 8.69 40.52
CA TYR A 896 -7.77 9.81 40.56
C TYR A 896 -8.42 11.10 40.03
N PRO A 897 -9.18 11.83 40.88
CA PRO A 897 -9.77 13.11 40.49
C PRO A 897 -8.70 14.18 40.20
N TYR A 898 -9.03 15.19 39.38
CA TYR A 898 -8.07 16.23 38.97
C TYR A 898 -7.81 17.26 40.07
N SER A 899 -8.84 18.03 40.42
CA SER A 899 -8.69 19.31 41.13
C SER A 899 -9.27 19.31 42.54
N ALA A 900 -10.20 18.40 42.85
CA ALA A 900 -10.92 18.36 44.11
C ALA A 900 -11.14 16.93 44.63
N THR A 901 -11.18 16.77 45.95
CA THR A 901 -11.49 15.48 46.58
C THR A 901 -12.86 14.98 46.15
N LEU A 902 -12.90 13.81 45.51
CA LEU A 902 -14.12 13.12 45.13
C LEU A 902 -14.57 12.23 46.29
N LYS A 903 -15.87 12.19 46.59
CA LYS A 903 -16.46 11.22 47.52
C LYS A 903 -17.45 10.34 46.79
N ILE A 904 -17.29 9.04 46.94
CA ILE A 904 -18.19 8.01 46.43
C ILE A 904 -18.51 7.09 47.61
N ASP A 905 -19.79 6.95 47.93
CA ASP A 905 -20.30 6.06 48.99
C ASP A 905 -19.50 6.23 50.30
N ASP A 906 -19.37 7.48 50.74
CA ASP A 906 -18.62 7.96 51.92
C ASP A 906 -17.08 7.76 51.90
N THR A 907 -16.52 7.16 50.85
CA THR A 907 -15.06 7.03 50.66
C THR A 907 -14.50 8.25 49.94
N SER A 908 -13.43 8.85 50.46
CA SER A 908 -12.79 10.05 49.89
C SER A 908 -11.55 9.70 49.07
N TYR A 909 -11.48 10.24 47.85
CA TYR A 909 -10.40 10.09 46.89
C TYR A 909 -9.72 11.43 46.68
N SER A 910 -8.40 11.51 46.91
CA SER A 910 -7.65 12.76 46.85
C SER A 910 -7.29 13.12 45.41
N PRO A 911 -7.19 14.43 45.08
CA PRO A 911 -6.72 14.89 43.78
C PRO A 911 -5.37 14.29 43.36
N TYR A 912 -5.16 14.10 42.06
CA TYR A 912 -3.98 13.46 41.46
C TYR A 912 -2.66 13.95 42.06
N ASP A 913 -2.45 15.28 42.03
CA ASP A 913 -1.23 15.95 42.49
C ASP A 913 -0.92 15.73 43.98
N THR A 914 -1.92 15.33 44.76
CA THR A 914 -1.78 15.07 46.20
C THR A 914 -1.76 13.57 46.53
N ALA A 915 -2.25 12.73 45.61
CA ALA A 915 -2.36 11.29 45.78
C ALA A 915 -1.03 10.56 45.54
N ASN A 916 -0.13 11.14 44.73
CA ASN A 916 1.12 10.52 44.25
C ASN A 916 0.86 9.10 43.70
N PRO A 917 0.13 8.97 42.58
CA PRO A 917 -0.15 7.66 42.00
C PRO A 917 1.16 6.90 41.71
N PRO A 918 1.17 5.57 41.91
CA PRO A 918 2.36 4.77 41.68
C PRO A 918 2.71 4.76 40.19
N VAL A 919 4.01 4.86 39.91
CA VAL A 919 4.56 4.66 38.57
C VAL A 919 4.98 3.20 38.42
N GLU A 920 4.70 2.64 37.26
CA GLU A 920 5.07 1.29 36.88
C GLU A 920 5.90 1.33 35.60
N LYS A 921 6.76 0.32 35.45
CA LYS A 921 7.53 0.15 34.21
C LYS A 921 6.62 -0.34 33.10
N ASN A 922 7.02 -0.06 31.86
CA ASN A 922 6.31 -0.47 30.65
C ASN A 922 4.86 0.08 30.53
N ALA A 923 4.48 1.04 31.37
CA ALA A 923 3.20 1.74 31.27
C ALA A 923 3.16 2.59 30.00
N LEU A 924 1.99 2.65 29.35
CA LEU A 924 1.72 3.55 28.22
C LEU A 924 2.00 5.00 28.65
N TRP A 925 2.80 5.70 27.86
CA TRP A 925 3.16 7.09 28.14
C TRP A 925 2.19 8.03 27.44
N PHE A 926 1.51 8.87 28.23
CA PHE A 926 0.60 9.90 27.77
C PHE A 926 1.16 11.29 28.09
N HIS A 927 0.72 12.28 27.32
CA HIS A 927 0.87 13.66 27.73
C HIS A 927 0.04 13.93 29.00
N THR A 928 0.49 14.91 29.77
CA THR A 928 -0.07 15.29 31.07
C THR A 928 -0.33 16.79 31.12
N THR A 929 -1.00 17.29 32.16
CA THR A 929 -1.30 18.72 32.31
C THR A 929 -0.76 19.30 33.62
N ASN A 930 0.05 20.35 33.52
CA ASN A 930 0.61 21.07 34.67
C ASN A 930 0.01 22.48 34.73
N GLY A 931 -0.96 22.68 35.62
CA GLY A 931 -1.67 23.95 35.75
C GLY A 931 -2.41 24.36 34.46
N GLY A 932 -2.99 23.39 33.75
CA GLY A 932 -3.73 23.58 32.50
C GLY A 932 -2.85 23.63 31.24
N LYS A 933 -1.53 23.50 31.36
CA LYS A 933 -0.59 23.49 30.23
C LYS A 933 -0.15 22.07 29.88
N LEU A 934 0.05 21.79 28.60
CA LEU A 934 0.61 20.52 28.12
C LEU A 934 1.98 20.24 28.73
N ASP A 935 2.17 19.02 29.21
CA ASP A 935 3.38 18.45 29.81
C ASP A 935 3.46 16.96 29.41
N SER A 936 4.47 16.23 29.86
CA SER A 936 4.60 14.77 29.65
C SER A 936 5.15 14.04 30.88
N GLY A 937 5.24 14.72 32.03
CA GLY A 937 5.78 14.19 33.26
C GLY A 937 4.75 13.42 34.08
N TYR A 938 5.13 12.25 34.60
CA TYR A 938 4.22 11.35 35.34
C TYR A 938 3.72 11.90 36.69
N ASN A 939 4.22 13.04 37.18
CA ASN A 939 3.70 13.66 38.41
C ASN A 939 2.39 14.44 38.19
N PHE A 940 1.98 14.62 36.93
CA PHE A 940 0.84 15.44 36.57
C PHE A 940 -0.30 14.57 36.01
N PRO A 941 -1.56 14.98 36.16
CA PRO A 941 -2.70 14.22 35.64
C PRO A 941 -2.70 14.23 34.10
N LEU A 942 -3.44 13.30 33.48
CA LEU A 942 -3.49 13.12 32.03
C LEU A 942 -3.89 14.40 31.28
N TYR A 943 -3.45 14.54 30.04
CA TYR A 943 -3.93 15.58 29.14
C TYR A 943 -5.02 15.04 28.23
N PHE A 944 -6.03 15.87 27.96
CA PHE A 944 -7.07 15.61 26.98
C PHE A 944 -7.12 16.79 26.03
N GLU A 945 -7.28 16.51 24.75
CA GLU A 945 -7.26 17.52 23.69
C GLU A 945 -8.48 18.44 23.76
N GLU A 946 -9.62 17.88 24.14
CA GLU A 946 -10.91 18.53 24.18
C GLU A 946 -11.38 18.86 25.60
N ASN A 947 -12.28 19.84 25.67
CA ASN A 947 -13.11 20.06 26.86
C ASN A 947 -14.36 19.20 26.75
N LEU A 948 -14.66 18.41 27.78
CA LEU A 948 -15.90 17.64 27.83
C LEU A 948 -17.07 18.52 28.28
N THR A 949 -18.28 18.15 27.86
CA THR A 949 -19.53 18.74 28.33
C THR A 949 -20.17 17.86 29.40
N GLN A 950 -21.07 18.43 30.21
CA GLN A 950 -21.79 17.64 31.22
C GLN A 950 -22.68 16.59 30.55
N ASN A 951 -22.87 15.45 31.24
CA ASN A 951 -23.75 14.36 30.81
C ASN A 951 -23.41 13.73 29.47
N THR A 952 -22.13 13.50 29.22
CA THR A 952 -21.65 12.90 27.97
C THR A 952 -21.29 11.42 28.11
N VAL A 953 -21.57 10.65 27.05
CA VAL A 953 -21.02 9.31 26.81
C VAL A 953 -19.72 9.36 25.98
N LYS A 954 -19.40 10.52 25.38
CA LYS A 954 -18.15 10.76 24.65
C LYS A 954 -16.96 10.47 25.54
N GLN A 955 -16.00 9.77 24.99
CA GLN A 955 -14.78 9.39 25.69
C GLN A 955 -13.68 10.41 25.50
N PRO A 956 -12.85 10.61 26.53
CA PRO A 956 -11.76 11.57 26.43
C PRO A 956 -10.72 11.12 25.40
N LEU A 957 -10.32 12.00 24.49
CA LEU A 957 -9.20 11.77 23.57
C LEU A 957 -7.89 12.00 24.32
N LEU A 958 -7.28 10.90 24.73
CA LEU A 958 -5.96 10.90 25.36
C LEU A 958 -4.87 11.11 24.32
N MET A 959 -4.00 12.08 24.55
CA MET A 959 -2.86 12.34 23.69
C MET A 959 -1.66 11.47 24.11
N PRO A 960 -1.25 10.47 23.30
CA PRO A 960 -0.09 9.64 23.64
C PRO A 960 1.22 10.34 23.30
N VAL A 961 2.29 9.97 24.01
CA VAL A 961 3.65 10.31 23.57
C VAL A 961 4.11 9.28 22.56
N LEU A 962 4.38 9.71 21.33
CA LEU A 962 4.73 8.83 20.22
C LEU A 962 6.26 8.74 20.01
N GLN A 963 6.71 7.68 19.36
CA GLN A 963 8.10 7.47 18.94
C GLN A 963 8.65 8.51 17.96
N ILE A 964 7.77 9.16 17.19
CA ILE A 964 8.12 10.28 16.32
C ILE A 964 8.37 11.57 17.11
N HIS A 965 7.73 11.75 18.27
CA HIS A 965 8.00 12.86 19.20
C HIS A 965 9.23 12.57 20.06
N ALA A 966 9.22 11.41 20.71
CA ALA A 966 10.25 10.90 21.59
C ALA A 966 10.87 9.67 20.93
N THR A 967 11.94 9.82 20.16
CA THR A 967 12.56 8.65 19.51
C THR A 967 13.36 7.78 20.48
N ARG A 968 13.96 8.40 21.50
CA ARG A 968 14.73 7.71 22.56
C ARG A 968 14.42 8.18 23.98
N ASN A 969 13.67 9.26 24.16
CA ASN A 969 13.37 9.80 25.49
C ASN A 969 12.53 8.83 26.32
N GLN A 970 12.61 8.99 27.64
CA GLN A 970 11.78 8.28 28.60
C GLN A 970 10.93 9.27 29.38
N ALA A 971 9.82 8.79 29.92
CA ALA A 971 9.03 9.51 30.90
C ALA A 971 9.90 9.91 32.11
N ALA A 972 9.64 11.11 32.62
CA ALA A 972 10.32 11.68 33.78
C ALA A 972 9.29 12.27 34.75
N ALA A 973 9.70 12.59 35.97
CA ALA A 973 8.81 13.14 36.99
C ALA A 973 8.16 14.46 36.55
N THR A 974 8.90 15.26 35.80
CA THR A 974 8.45 16.47 35.13
C THR A 974 8.91 16.38 33.68
N GLY A 975 8.04 16.69 32.73
CA GLY A 975 8.33 16.56 31.30
C GLY A 975 8.45 17.91 30.59
N ASN A 976 8.61 17.82 29.27
CA ASN A 976 8.35 18.93 28.35
C ASN A 976 7.01 18.67 27.66
N ALA A 977 6.37 19.71 27.11
CA ALA A 977 5.14 19.57 26.34
C ALA A 977 5.30 18.51 25.24
N PHE A 978 6.36 18.61 24.41
CA PHE A 978 6.78 17.56 23.49
C PHE A 978 8.16 17.02 23.87
N PRO A 979 8.28 15.75 24.29
CA PRO A 979 9.54 15.16 24.71
C PRO A 979 10.46 14.86 23.51
N THR A 980 11.03 15.89 22.89
CA THR A 980 11.98 15.78 21.78
C THR A 980 13.41 15.51 22.26
N ASN A 981 14.23 14.89 21.40
CA ASN A 981 15.67 14.78 21.64
C ASN A 981 16.50 14.98 20.38
N ASN A 982 17.81 15.14 20.58
CA ASN A 982 18.76 15.34 19.48
C ASN A 982 19.16 14.03 18.76
N GLN A 983 18.66 12.86 19.20
CA GLN A 983 19.07 11.56 18.66
C GLN A 983 18.06 11.06 17.64
N LYS A 984 18.55 10.56 16.51
CA LYS A 984 17.74 10.26 15.32
C LYS A 984 17.38 8.77 15.23
N VAL A 985 16.37 8.48 14.42
CA VAL A 985 15.85 7.12 14.19
C VAL A 985 16.89 6.14 13.65
N ASP A 986 17.89 6.64 12.94
CA ASP A 986 18.98 5.89 12.31
C ASP A 986 19.79 5.02 13.29
N GLN A 987 19.73 5.33 14.59
CA GLN A 987 20.37 4.57 15.67
C GLN A 987 19.42 3.61 16.41
N THR A 988 18.16 3.48 15.98
CA THR A 988 17.12 2.71 16.67
C THR A 988 16.65 1.52 15.83
N ARG A 989 15.76 0.70 16.40
CA ARG A 989 14.98 -0.34 15.71
C ARG A 989 13.55 0.10 15.38
N TRP A 990 13.24 1.40 15.43
CA TRP A 990 11.94 1.91 14.97
C TRP A 990 11.80 1.93 13.43
N LEU A 991 12.92 1.69 12.73
CA LEU A 991 13.00 1.27 11.33
C LEU A 991 13.57 -0.16 11.28
N PRO A 992 13.16 -1.01 10.31
CA PRO A 992 13.66 -2.37 10.21
C PRO A 992 15.13 -2.35 9.78
N GLN A 993 15.98 -3.24 10.30
CA GLN A 993 17.42 -3.18 10.01
C GLN A 993 17.77 -4.01 8.78
N ALA A 994 18.32 -3.35 7.77
CA ALA A 994 18.77 -4.03 6.56
C ALA A 994 20.00 -4.92 6.81
N ALA A 995 20.19 -5.90 5.93
CA ALA A 995 21.43 -6.64 5.75
C ALA A 995 22.18 -6.16 4.50
N ASP A 996 23.49 -6.42 4.43
CA ASP A 996 24.23 -6.24 3.17
C ASP A 996 23.59 -7.12 2.09
N THR A 997 23.34 -6.56 0.90
CA THR A 997 22.63 -7.29 -0.17
C THR A 997 23.15 -6.85 -1.55
N THR A 998 23.28 -7.81 -2.45
CA THR A 998 23.74 -7.61 -3.83
C THR A 998 22.62 -7.83 -4.83
N PHE A 999 22.47 -6.88 -5.75
CA PHE A 999 21.45 -6.88 -6.80
C PHE A 999 22.10 -6.70 -8.17
N ASN A 1000 22.08 -7.74 -9.02
CA ASN A 1000 22.61 -7.65 -10.39
C ASN A 1000 21.45 -7.64 -11.40
N LEU A 1001 21.02 -6.45 -11.82
CA LEU A 1001 19.89 -6.25 -12.73
C LEU A 1001 19.87 -4.86 -13.37
N ILE A 1002 19.13 -4.75 -14.47
CA ILE A 1002 18.67 -3.49 -15.04
C ILE A 1002 17.35 -3.09 -14.37
N LEU A 1003 17.30 -1.87 -13.86
CA LEU A 1003 16.14 -1.25 -13.22
C LEU A 1003 15.52 -0.24 -14.17
N ALA A 1004 14.38 -0.58 -14.76
CA ALA A 1004 13.61 0.31 -15.61
C ALA A 1004 12.31 0.68 -14.90
N THR A 1005 12.22 1.91 -14.40
CA THR A 1005 11.24 2.26 -13.36
C THR A 1005 10.68 3.67 -13.53
N GLY A 1006 9.51 3.92 -12.93
CA GLY A 1006 8.94 5.25 -12.81
C GLY A 1006 9.40 6.00 -11.56
N ASP A 1007 9.49 7.32 -11.67
CA ASP A 1007 9.78 8.22 -10.56
C ASP A 1007 8.57 9.09 -10.18
N VAL A 1008 8.73 9.92 -9.16
CA VAL A 1008 7.73 10.92 -8.75
C VAL A 1008 8.20 12.31 -9.21
N PRO A 1009 7.29 13.26 -9.44
CA PRO A 1009 7.66 14.59 -9.93
C PRO A 1009 8.41 15.40 -8.86
N SER A 1010 9.27 16.31 -9.30
CA SER A 1010 9.77 17.43 -8.48
C SER A 1010 8.87 18.64 -8.68
N ARG A 1011 8.81 19.55 -7.70
CA ARG A 1011 8.12 20.85 -7.86
C ARG A 1011 8.97 22.01 -7.37
N ILE A 1012 8.87 23.12 -8.10
CA ILE A 1012 9.35 24.42 -7.65
C ILE A 1012 8.24 25.02 -6.79
N LEU A 1013 8.58 25.38 -5.56
CA LEU A 1013 7.62 25.95 -4.62
C LEU A 1013 7.81 27.46 -4.47
N THR A 1014 9.06 27.91 -4.49
CA THR A 1014 9.45 29.33 -4.54
C THR A 1014 10.66 29.49 -5.48
N ASP A 1015 11.08 30.73 -5.74
CA ASP A 1015 12.25 31.03 -6.59
C ASP A 1015 13.57 30.41 -6.08
N THR A 1016 13.64 29.99 -4.82
CA THR A 1016 14.85 29.45 -4.19
C THR A 1016 14.68 28.06 -3.57
N GLU A 1017 13.46 27.53 -3.53
CA GLU A 1017 13.13 26.30 -2.79
C GLU A 1017 12.15 25.43 -3.59
N GLY A 1018 12.29 24.11 -3.47
CA GLY A 1018 11.44 23.15 -4.16
C GLY A 1018 11.49 21.78 -3.49
N GLU A 1019 10.50 20.96 -3.83
CA GLU A 1019 10.50 19.53 -3.50
C GLU A 1019 11.36 18.80 -4.53
N THR A 1020 12.29 17.99 -4.04
CA THR A 1020 13.11 17.12 -4.89
C THR A 1020 12.43 15.76 -5.05
N ASN A 1021 12.51 15.20 -6.26
CA ASN A 1021 12.15 13.81 -6.53
C ASN A 1021 13.24 12.82 -6.06
N GLY A 1022 14.26 13.26 -5.30
CA GLY A 1022 15.36 12.44 -4.82
C GLY A 1022 16.42 12.07 -5.87
N GLY A 1023 16.25 12.47 -7.14
CA GLY A 1023 17.20 12.22 -8.23
C GLY A 1023 17.45 10.73 -8.51
N LEU A 1024 18.64 10.41 -9.04
CA LEU A 1024 19.05 9.03 -9.36
C LEU A 1024 18.88 8.04 -8.18
N PRO A 1025 19.19 8.42 -6.91
CA PRO A 1025 18.90 7.59 -5.74
C PRO A 1025 17.45 7.18 -5.49
N ASN A 1026 16.47 7.82 -6.13
CA ASN A 1026 15.06 7.48 -6.00
C ASN A 1026 14.59 6.42 -7.01
N LEU A 1027 15.41 6.03 -7.99
CA LEU A 1027 15.08 4.94 -8.91
C LEU A 1027 15.06 3.58 -8.17
N PRO A 1028 16.10 3.18 -7.41
CA PRO A 1028 15.98 2.11 -6.43
C PRO A 1028 15.41 2.64 -5.11
N ARG A 1029 14.16 2.30 -4.81
CA ARG A 1029 13.50 2.69 -3.55
C ARG A 1029 13.92 1.72 -2.42
N PHE A 1030 13.93 2.21 -1.18
CA PHE A 1030 14.27 1.43 0.02
C PHE A 1030 13.24 1.70 1.13
N LEU A 1031 13.05 0.71 2.02
CA LEU A 1031 12.08 0.75 3.14
C LEU A 1031 12.70 0.36 4.50
N GLU A 1032 14.03 0.24 4.57
CA GLU A 1032 14.75 -0.25 5.74
C GLU A 1032 15.81 0.78 6.19
N ASN A 1033 16.33 0.61 7.39
CA ASN A 1033 17.52 1.31 7.86
C ASN A 1033 18.77 0.63 7.28
N TRP A 1034 19.36 1.24 6.24
CA TRP A 1034 20.60 0.78 5.63
C TRP A 1034 21.86 1.48 6.16
N LYS A 1035 21.76 2.18 7.29
CA LYS A 1035 22.93 2.81 7.90
C LYS A 1035 24.00 1.76 8.20
N ASP A 1036 25.23 2.04 7.81
CA ASP A 1036 26.38 1.13 7.94
C ASP A 1036 26.19 -0.23 7.23
N ARG A 1037 25.24 -0.30 6.29
CA ARG A 1037 25.00 -1.45 5.39
C ARG A 1037 25.30 -1.08 3.95
N THR A 1038 25.58 -2.09 3.14
CA THR A 1038 25.89 -1.94 1.73
C THR A 1038 24.77 -2.50 0.86
N ALA A 1039 24.29 -1.68 -0.08
CA ALA A 1039 23.52 -2.14 -1.22
C ALA A 1039 24.43 -2.09 -2.46
N THR A 1040 24.85 -3.25 -2.95
CA THR A 1040 25.62 -3.38 -4.19
C THR A 1040 24.64 -3.57 -5.34
N ILE A 1041 24.64 -2.65 -6.30
CA ILE A 1041 23.78 -2.71 -7.47
C ILE A 1041 24.65 -2.72 -8.73
N SER A 1042 24.65 -3.83 -9.45
CA SER A 1042 25.38 -3.96 -10.72
C SER A 1042 24.38 -3.99 -11.88
N GLY A 1043 24.42 -2.97 -12.74
CA GLY A 1043 23.53 -2.86 -13.89
C GLY A 1043 23.24 -1.42 -14.29
N SER A 1044 22.09 -1.20 -14.92
CA SER A 1044 21.68 0.10 -15.46
C SER A 1044 20.42 0.61 -14.79
N PHE A 1045 20.32 1.93 -14.59
CA PHE A 1045 19.10 2.60 -14.16
C PHE A 1045 18.47 3.33 -15.35
N ILE A 1046 17.19 3.09 -15.61
CA ILE A 1046 16.43 3.67 -16.70
C ILE A 1046 15.14 4.24 -16.12
N GLN A 1047 14.89 5.54 -16.33
CA GLN A 1047 13.61 6.15 -16.01
C GLN A 1047 12.65 5.96 -17.20
N LEU A 1048 11.53 5.28 -16.97
CA LEU A 1048 10.54 4.98 -18.03
C LEU A 1048 9.47 6.06 -18.14
N ARG A 1049 8.86 6.42 -17.01
CA ARG A 1049 7.70 7.32 -16.90
C ARG A 1049 7.58 7.91 -15.50
N ARG A 1050 6.51 8.67 -15.25
CA ARG A 1050 6.06 8.96 -13.89
C ARG A 1050 5.30 7.76 -13.35
N SER A 1051 5.49 7.46 -12.08
CA SER A 1051 4.79 6.37 -11.39
C SER A 1051 3.30 6.72 -11.30
N GLU A 1052 2.43 5.78 -11.69
CA GLU A 1052 0.97 5.89 -11.67
C GLU A 1052 0.36 5.27 -10.40
N TYR A 1053 1.09 4.37 -9.74
CA TYR A 1053 0.61 3.66 -8.54
C TYR A 1053 1.41 4.08 -7.31
N GLY A 1054 2.74 3.97 -7.36
CA GLY A 1054 3.64 4.34 -6.27
C GLY A 1054 3.90 5.85 -6.18
N THR A 1055 2.84 6.66 -6.15
CA THR A 1055 2.90 8.14 -6.30
C THR A 1055 3.31 8.92 -5.05
N ALA A 1056 3.37 8.28 -3.88
CA ALA A 1056 3.74 8.99 -2.65
C ALA A 1056 5.10 9.73 -2.80
N PRO A 1057 5.15 10.99 -2.36
CA PRO A 1057 6.28 11.87 -2.60
C PRO A 1057 7.57 11.31 -1.98
N TYR A 1058 8.71 11.68 -2.57
CA TYR A 1058 10.00 11.31 -2.01
C TYR A 1058 10.22 11.99 -0.66
N GLN A 1059 9.87 13.28 -0.57
CA GLN A 1059 9.86 14.04 0.69
C GLN A 1059 8.42 14.12 1.18
N GLN A 1060 8.12 13.50 2.34
CA GLN A 1060 6.79 13.58 2.93
C GLN A 1060 6.55 14.93 3.63
N VAL A 1061 7.58 15.75 3.84
CA VAL A 1061 7.44 17.06 4.49
C VAL A 1061 8.05 18.12 3.59
N LEU A 1062 7.32 19.22 3.35
CA LEU A 1062 7.82 20.35 2.58
C LEU A 1062 8.83 21.19 3.37
N PRO A 1063 9.79 21.86 2.70
CA PRO A 1063 10.85 22.61 3.37
C PRO A 1063 10.39 23.88 4.12
N PHE A 1064 9.15 24.36 3.89
CA PHE A 1064 8.58 25.55 4.54
C PHE A 1064 7.16 25.31 5.07
N THR A 1065 6.93 24.24 5.83
CA THR A 1065 5.62 24.11 6.50
C THR A 1065 5.50 25.14 7.64
N THR A 1066 4.63 26.13 7.42
CA THR A 1066 4.07 27.05 8.43
C THR A 1066 2.65 26.62 8.81
N PRO A 1067 2.45 25.33 9.13
CA PRO A 1067 1.85 25.02 10.42
C PRO A 1067 2.71 24.04 11.24
N ASN A 1068 2.34 23.90 12.51
CA ASN A 1068 2.81 22.84 13.39
C ASN A 1068 2.35 21.51 12.79
N LEU A 1069 3.26 20.69 12.26
CA LEU A 1069 2.91 19.37 11.70
C LEU A 1069 2.69 18.31 12.78
N PHE A 1070 2.95 18.65 14.04
CA PHE A 1070 2.38 17.94 15.18
C PHE A 1070 1.13 18.67 15.61
N ASN A 1071 0.10 17.92 16.02
CA ASN A 1071 -1.17 18.48 16.48
C ASN A 1071 -0.98 19.21 17.83
N SER A 1072 -0.39 20.41 17.81
CA SER A 1072 -0.05 21.17 19.00
C SER A 1072 0.01 22.68 18.79
N ASP A 1073 -0.27 23.41 19.88
CA ASP A 1073 -0.05 24.86 19.94
C ASP A 1073 1.38 25.23 20.38
N ASP A 1074 2.28 24.25 20.53
CA ASP A 1074 3.65 24.48 21.00
C ASP A 1074 4.52 25.04 19.86
N PRO A 1075 4.98 26.31 19.94
CA PRO A 1075 5.84 26.90 18.92
C PRO A 1075 7.24 26.24 18.84
N ASP A 1076 7.63 25.44 19.84
CA ASP A 1076 8.89 24.70 19.87
C ASP A 1076 8.76 23.25 19.34
N ALA A 1077 7.57 22.83 18.90
CA ALA A 1077 7.37 21.54 18.26
C ALA A 1077 8.15 21.45 16.92
N LEU A 1078 8.71 20.27 16.64
CA LEU A 1078 9.46 20.05 15.39
C LEU A 1078 8.48 20.01 14.20
N ASN A 1079 8.81 20.62 13.06
CA ASN A 1079 8.00 20.48 11.85
C ASN A 1079 8.44 19.31 10.95
N THR A 1080 9.25 18.38 11.47
CA THR A 1080 9.81 17.28 10.69
C THR A 1080 9.93 16.01 11.53
N TYR A 1081 10.12 14.86 10.87
CA TYR A 1081 10.43 13.62 11.56
C TYR A 1081 11.82 13.71 12.22
N ASN A 1082 11.99 12.98 13.32
CA ASN A 1082 13.27 12.87 13.99
C ASN A 1082 14.25 11.91 13.27
N SER A 1083 14.51 12.21 12.00
CA SER A 1083 15.36 11.46 11.06
C SER A 1083 16.56 12.30 10.62
N THR A 1084 17.65 11.64 10.18
CA THR A 1084 18.81 12.30 9.57
C THR A 1084 18.60 12.56 8.09
N GLU A 1085 17.73 11.79 7.44
CA GLU A 1085 17.58 11.86 5.98
C GLU A 1085 16.83 13.13 5.58
N THR A 1086 17.42 13.89 4.67
CA THR A 1086 16.86 15.13 4.12
C THR A 1086 16.29 16.05 5.22
N ASN A 1087 17.08 16.32 6.26
CA ASN A 1087 16.69 17.17 7.40
C ASN A 1087 15.38 16.75 8.11
N GLY A 1088 15.04 15.45 8.09
CA GLY A 1088 13.83 14.91 8.72
C GLY A 1088 12.60 14.88 7.80
N GLN A 1089 12.75 15.16 6.51
CA GLN A 1089 11.65 15.11 5.55
C GLN A 1089 11.32 13.70 5.03
N VAL A 1090 12.19 12.73 5.34
CA VAL A 1090 12.08 11.33 4.93
C VAL A 1090 12.12 10.41 6.16
N PRO A 1091 11.00 9.76 6.53
CA PRO A 1091 10.94 8.89 7.71
C PRO A 1091 11.22 7.41 7.44
N PHE A 1092 10.97 6.93 6.21
CA PHE A 1092 10.72 5.50 5.94
C PHE A 1092 11.95 4.68 5.55
N PHE A 1093 13.14 5.29 5.38
CA PHE A 1093 14.38 4.56 5.14
C PHE A 1093 15.61 5.38 5.53
N MET A 1094 16.72 4.70 5.80
CA MET A 1094 18.05 5.33 5.82
C MET A 1094 18.85 4.85 4.61
N PRO A 1095 19.63 5.72 3.95
CA PRO A 1095 20.33 5.36 2.71
C PRO A 1095 21.48 4.36 2.96
N PRO A 1096 21.70 3.40 2.04
CA PRO A 1096 22.83 2.49 2.13
C PRO A 1096 24.15 3.17 1.75
N THR A 1097 25.25 2.51 2.10
CA THR A 1097 26.49 2.65 1.35
C THR A 1097 26.24 2.09 -0.06
N ARG A 1098 26.09 2.99 -1.03
CA ARG A 1098 25.76 2.64 -2.41
C ARG A 1098 27.01 2.23 -3.18
N GLN A 1099 27.05 0.99 -3.64
CA GLN A 1099 28.06 0.52 -4.60
C GLN A 1099 27.39 0.25 -5.94
N TRP A 1100 27.33 1.27 -6.79
CA TRP A 1100 26.74 1.15 -8.11
C TRP A 1100 27.82 0.95 -9.15
N ASN A 1101 27.67 -0.08 -9.96
CA ASN A 1101 28.62 -0.39 -11.01
C ASN A 1101 27.92 -1.05 -12.21
N PHE A 1102 28.68 -1.26 -13.27
CA PHE A 1102 28.27 -2.04 -14.42
C PHE A 1102 29.20 -3.24 -14.53
N ASP A 1103 28.65 -4.36 -14.98
CA ASP A 1103 29.44 -5.55 -15.26
C ASP A 1103 30.15 -5.41 -16.63
N VAL A 1104 31.44 -5.08 -16.62
CA VAL A 1104 32.24 -4.81 -17.84
C VAL A 1104 32.96 -6.06 -18.38
N GLY A 1105 32.28 -7.21 -18.43
CA GLY A 1105 32.81 -8.42 -19.08
C GLY A 1105 32.53 -8.48 -20.59
N LEU A 1106 33.41 -9.13 -21.37
CA LEU A 1106 33.07 -9.63 -22.72
C LEU A 1106 31.97 -10.70 -22.57
N LEU A 1107 30.70 -10.28 -22.59
CA LEU A 1107 29.56 -11.16 -22.41
C LEU A 1107 29.50 -12.19 -23.55
N SER A 1108 29.62 -13.48 -23.21
CA SER A 1108 29.30 -14.54 -24.17
C SER A 1108 27.80 -14.84 -24.21
N GLN A 1109 27.01 -14.39 -23.22
CA GLN A 1109 25.56 -14.60 -23.23
C GLN A 1109 24.89 -13.81 -24.35
N SER A 1110 23.81 -14.36 -24.93
CA SER A 1110 23.04 -13.63 -25.94
C SER A 1110 22.23 -12.51 -25.27
N PRO A 1111 22.03 -11.36 -25.94
CA PRO A 1111 21.15 -10.32 -25.44
C PRO A 1111 19.71 -10.85 -25.27
N ASP A 1112 19.03 -10.33 -24.26
CA ASP A 1112 17.61 -10.55 -24.00
C ASP A 1112 16.73 -9.73 -24.97
N LEU A 1113 15.41 -9.91 -24.94
CA LEU A 1113 14.51 -9.20 -25.86
C LEU A 1113 14.55 -7.68 -25.65
N PHE A 1114 14.73 -7.22 -24.41
CA PHE A 1114 14.83 -5.79 -24.09
C PHE A 1114 16.07 -5.17 -24.73
N ALA A 1115 17.25 -5.75 -24.52
CA ALA A 1115 18.50 -5.31 -25.11
C ALA A 1115 18.48 -5.41 -26.64
N LEU A 1116 17.95 -6.49 -27.22
CA LEU A 1116 17.81 -6.67 -28.67
C LEU A 1116 16.99 -5.57 -29.35
N LYS A 1117 16.07 -4.95 -28.60
CA LYS A 1117 15.22 -3.89 -29.13
C LYS A 1117 15.79 -2.49 -28.89
N LEU A 1118 16.76 -2.36 -27.99
CA LEU A 1118 17.62 -1.18 -27.83
C LEU A 1118 18.83 -1.18 -28.78
N THR A 1119 19.18 -2.33 -29.36
CA THR A 1119 20.18 -2.37 -30.43
C THR A 1119 19.56 -1.88 -31.74
N GLY A 1120 19.97 -0.70 -32.19
CA GLY A 1120 19.72 -0.28 -33.57
C GLY A 1120 20.42 -1.23 -34.56
N PRO A 1121 19.95 -1.30 -35.82
CA PRO A 1121 20.76 -1.94 -36.86
C PRO A 1121 22.16 -1.33 -36.80
N PRO A 1122 23.24 -2.12 -36.90
CA PRO A 1122 24.55 -1.52 -37.11
C PRO A 1122 24.38 -0.66 -38.35
N SER A 1123 24.48 0.66 -38.19
CA SER A 1123 24.59 1.53 -39.34
C SER A 1123 25.76 0.95 -40.13
N GLU A 1124 25.52 0.60 -41.40
CA GLU A 1124 26.60 0.12 -42.27
C GLU A 1124 27.78 1.14 -42.29
N SER A 1125 27.52 2.37 -41.84
CA SER A 1125 28.46 3.42 -41.43
C SER A 1125 28.74 3.47 -39.90
N LYS A 1126 29.91 3.04 -39.43
CA LYS A 1126 30.41 3.28 -38.05
C LYS A 1126 30.87 4.75 -37.87
N PRO A 1127 31.22 5.23 -36.65
CA PRO A 1127 30.51 5.34 -35.36
C PRO A 1127 30.15 6.80 -34.96
N ASP A 1128 29.19 6.97 -34.05
CA ASP A 1128 28.70 8.23 -33.45
C ASP A 1128 29.63 8.84 -32.38
N GLU A 1129 30.18 10.03 -32.60
CA GLU A 1129 30.50 11.00 -31.53
C GLU A 1129 30.44 12.45 -32.09
N TYR A 1130 29.55 13.30 -31.53
CA TYR A 1130 29.76 14.69 -31.07
C TYR A 1130 28.42 15.42 -30.81
N TYR A 1131 28.35 16.14 -29.68
CA TYR A 1131 27.30 17.11 -29.34
C TYR A 1131 27.55 18.45 -30.05
N ARG A 1132 26.48 19.07 -30.57
CA ARG A 1132 26.48 20.48 -30.97
C ARG A 1132 25.19 21.15 -30.50
N GLU A 1133 25.32 22.28 -29.79
CA GLU A 1133 24.22 23.23 -29.58
C GLU A 1133 23.88 23.92 -30.90
N VAL A 1134 22.60 23.94 -31.23
CA VAL A 1134 22.06 24.55 -32.45
C VAL A 1134 21.79 26.03 -32.21
N SER A 1135 22.05 26.87 -33.22
CA SER A 1135 21.81 28.31 -33.16
C SER A 1135 20.31 28.60 -33.04
N ARG A 1136 19.95 29.72 -32.41
CA ARG A 1136 18.55 30.19 -32.30
C ARG A 1136 17.91 30.52 -33.65
N ASP A 1137 18.72 30.71 -34.68
CA ASP A 1137 18.28 31.02 -36.05
C ASP A 1137 18.08 29.75 -36.91
N ASP A 1138 18.19 28.54 -36.33
CA ASP A 1138 17.78 27.31 -37.01
C ASP A 1138 16.25 27.27 -37.13
N GLU A 1139 15.75 26.95 -38.33
CA GLU A 1139 14.33 27.03 -38.67
C GLU A 1139 13.41 26.25 -37.72
N TRP A 1140 13.90 25.16 -37.11
CA TRP A 1140 13.16 24.40 -36.10
C TRP A 1140 13.13 25.10 -34.74
N VAL A 1141 14.27 25.65 -34.29
CA VAL A 1141 14.37 26.42 -33.04
C VAL A 1141 13.56 27.70 -33.15
N GLU A 1142 13.62 28.39 -34.30
CA GLU A 1142 12.78 29.55 -34.61
C GLU A 1142 11.30 29.17 -34.59
N THR A 1143 10.91 28.04 -35.20
CA THR A 1143 9.50 27.58 -35.19
C THR A 1143 9.00 27.32 -33.77
N LEU A 1144 9.80 26.70 -32.91
CA LEU A 1144 9.45 26.49 -31.50
C LEU A 1144 9.39 27.81 -30.72
N LEU A 1145 10.40 28.68 -30.88
CA LEU A 1145 10.45 29.97 -30.19
C LEU A 1145 9.40 30.97 -30.71
N CYS A 1146 8.91 30.80 -31.92
CA CYS A 1146 7.85 31.61 -32.51
C CYS A 1146 6.46 30.96 -32.43
N SER A 1147 6.32 29.78 -31.82
CA SER A 1147 5.05 29.05 -31.73
C SER A 1147 4.06 29.74 -30.79
N LEU A 1148 2.77 29.54 -31.09
CA LEU A 1148 1.65 29.92 -30.24
C LEU A 1148 1.05 28.65 -29.61
N THR A 1149 0.53 28.77 -28.39
CA THR A 1149 -0.31 27.77 -27.73
C THR A 1149 -1.72 27.77 -28.33
N GLU A 1150 -2.57 26.80 -27.99
CA GLU A 1150 -3.93 26.66 -28.55
C GLU A 1150 -4.85 27.87 -28.27
N ASP A 1151 -4.51 28.71 -27.29
CA ASP A 1151 -5.20 29.96 -26.95
C ASP A 1151 -4.60 31.21 -27.62
N ASP A 1152 -3.77 31.03 -28.65
CA ASP A 1152 -3.02 32.07 -29.37
C ASP A 1152 -2.02 32.87 -28.50
N SER A 1153 -1.69 32.36 -27.30
CA SER A 1153 -0.63 32.95 -26.48
C SER A 1153 0.75 32.46 -26.90
N LYS A 1154 1.80 33.22 -26.58
CA LYS A 1154 3.17 32.93 -27.07
C LYS A 1154 3.74 31.75 -26.26
N ALA A 1155 4.24 30.72 -26.93
CA ALA A 1155 4.76 29.52 -26.26
C ALA A 1155 6.04 29.78 -25.42
N VAL A 1156 6.73 30.90 -25.68
CA VAL A 1156 7.88 31.37 -24.88
C VAL A 1156 7.87 32.88 -24.69
N ASN A 1157 8.52 33.36 -23.63
CA ASN A 1157 8.63 34.78 -23.30
C ASN A 1157 9.34 35.61 -24.38
N ASP A 1158 8.95 36.88 -24.54
CA ASP A 1158 9.45 37.78 -25.61
C ASP A 1158 10.97 37.98 -25.61
N ASN A 1159 11.63 37.88 -24.45
CA ASN A 1159 13.09 37.98 -24.33
C ASN A 1159 13.84 36.72 -24.82
N LEU A 1160 13.12 35.63 -25.11
CA LEU A 1160 13.65 34.39 -25.66
C LEU A 1160 13.34 34.22 -27.15
N ARG A 1161 12.46 35.07 -27.72
CA ARG A 1161 12.06 35.03 -29.12
C ARG A 1161 13.08 35.75 -30.03
N PRO A 1162 13.34 35.24 -31.24
CA PRO A 1162 14.04 35.98 -32.29
C PRO A 1162 13.26 37.23 -32.76
N ASP A 1163 13.97 38.30 -33.14
CA ASP A 1163 13.37 39.57 -33.59
C ASP A 1163 12.53 39.45 -34.87
N ASN A 1164 12.65 38.34 -35.61
CA ASN A 1164 12.00 38.06 -36.89
C ASN A 1164 10.78 37.13 -36.80
N CYS A 1165 10.30 36.78 -35.61
CA CYS A 1165 9.06 36.01 -35.48
C CYS A 1165 7.90 36.74 -36.17
N ILE A 1166 7.25 36.07 -37.13
CA ILE A 1166 6.02 36.55 -37.76
C ILE A 1166 4.86 35.88 -37.02
N ASP A 1167 4.13 36.63 -36.20
CA ASP A 1167 2.90 36.16 -35.57
C ASP A 1167 1.86 35.91 -36.69
N ASN A 1168 1.53 34.64 -36.94
CA ASN A 1168 0.49 34.21 -37.89
C ASN A 1168 -0.53 33.35 -37.17
#